data_AF-A0A7W1BHF3-F1
#
_entry.id   AF-A0A7W1BHF3-F1
#
_cell.length_a   1.000
_cell.length_b   1.000
_cell.length_c   1.000
_cell.angle_alpha   90.00
_cell.angle_beta   90.00
_cell.angle_gamma   90.00
#
_symmetry.space_group_name_H-M   'P 1'
#
loop_
_entity.id
_entity.type
_entity.pdbx_description
1 polymer ?
#
loop_
_entity_poly.entity_id
_entity_poly.type
_entity_poly.pdbx_seq_one_letter_code
_entity_poly.pdbx_strand_id
1 'polypeptide(L)'
;IPVGPVRWELLIQGRDYYLDASGLWIALGTKLDQNDYLAVSFRTADGGTIGTFPEVDQGQGSGDVLELIVRPLQEPDEPTFRHEMRQIYRVAGADLEASTLSVGISLNRSERPLSGASETYLQQLGLSLPSDATLFDRVNRLFPRTQDLEAANQVVRDAYIVFPHLTPFADPARLTPAEASDSLYRTPLYLLLNQGPPAKFTLRLQYDAAGGGDRSTLNLNALQVREESEQLYVGGRRLEKGVDYNISYDLGQVTFVNPDALFGQGSAQVTARFEERGIFAVAPTTILGMSTRYSLGDMGAVNLIGMYQREQSAFTRPALGFEATANLIGGVNTELHFKPQAISRLLNSLTSSPATAPSLLDVNAEFAFTSPDPNRSGEAYLEEFESEAGLQVPLREAEWEFGSAPQTAAGLEDIGFAGGFIPQDAVALTWQNLVPRGPNDANPIELRPQDIDPAIRLAGRGEEPEPVLFITLHADTAGGIVQRNNASRWSQPRRDFAPRWRSMVTALSSTGLDLTRDEFLEFWVFQPIGEPSDSAGVRLVVDLGTVNEDAVAVAPDTFQVTGADTLFTGRQYVGLGRLDTERSEIGIFNAAVDDIGILSDRPDQMFELGVGPIGELSLCSRELASTVPVFPWGDLSSRCTRGNGLLDTEDLDGDQLLNAEGTNENVFRYIVDLAADSFFVREGVRSPPDAQGRSAVWKLYRIPLRSPNQVVNTPNLRLVRQLRIT
;
A
#
# COMPACT_ATOMS: atom_id res chain seq x y z
N ILE A 1 -27.14 9.74 5.42
CA ILE A 1 -26.70 9.92 4.03
C ILE A 1 -26.97 8.59 3.34
N PRO A 2 -27.71 8.53 2.23
CA PRO A 2 -27.86 7.29 1.47
C PRO A 2 -26.47 6.91 0.95
N VAL A 3 -25.95 5.76 1.37
CA VAL A 3 -24.82 5.12 0.70
C VAL A 3 -25.43 4.42 -0.53
N GLY A 4 -24.79 4.47 -1.69
CA GLY A 4 -25.27 3.87 -2.95
C GLY A 4 -25.58 2.37 -2.85
N PRO A 5 -25.88 1.66 -3.95
CA PRO A 5 -26.20 0.23 -3.94
C PRO A 5 -24.96 -0.61 -3.57
N VAL A 6 -24.61 -0.64 -2.28
CA VAL A 6 -23.57 -1.51 -1.72
C VAL A 6 -24.20 -2.87 -1.45
N ARG A 7 -23.53 -3.93 -1.90
CA ARG A 7 -23.97 -5.30 -1.59
C ARG A 7 -23.67 -5.59 -0.12
N TRP A 8 -24.71 -5.68 0.70
CA TRP A 8 -24.59 -6.05 2.11
C TRP A 8 -24.50 -7.57 2.26
N GLU A 9 -23.52 -8.03 3.03
CA GLU A 9 -23.46 -9.40 3.55
C GLU A 9 -23.93 -9.41 5.01
N LEU A 10 -24.93 -10.24 5.31
CA LEU A 10 -25.40 -10.41 6.68
C LEU A 10 -24.41 -11.28 7.46
N LEU A 11 -23.73 -10.67 8.44
CA LEU A 11 -22.85 -11.39 9.35
C LEU A 11 -23.67 -12.19 10.37
N ILE A 12 -23.22 -13.40 10.70
CA ILE A 12 -23.86 -14.31 11.65
C ILE A 12 -23.12 -14.29 12.99
N GLN A 13 -23.84 -14.00 14.07
CA GLN A 13 -23.31 -14.05 15.43
C GLN A 13 -22.79 -15.46 15.77
N GLY A 14 -21.62 -15.54 16.41
CA GLY A 14 -20.96 -16.79 16.79
C GLY A 14 -20.16 -17.42 15.66
N ARG A 15 -20.28 -16.92 14.43
CA ARG A 15 -19.47 -17.36 13.28
C ARG A 15 -18.60 -16.24 12.74
N ASP A 16 -19.25 -15.13 12.37
CA ASP A 16 -18.61 -14.01 11.68
C ASP A 16 -18.27 -12.87 12.67
N TYR A 17 -19.04 -12.74 13.75
CA TYR A 17 -18.77 -11.80 14.84
C TYR A 17 -19.24 -12.32 16.21
N TYR A 18 -18.66 -11.75 17.26
CA TYR A 18 -19.03 -11.94 18.65
C TYR A 18 -19.59 -10.62 19.20
N LEU A 19 -20.72 -10.67 19.89
CA LEU A 19 -21.29 -9.55 20.64
C LEU A 19 -21.00 -9.75 22.12
N ASP A 20 -20.33 -8.78 22.74
CA ASP A 20 -20.07 -8.87 24.18
C ASP A 20 -21.36 -8.84 25.00
N ALA A 21 -21.36 -9.53 26.14
CA ALA A 21 -22.52 -9.61 27.02
C ALA A 21 -23.04 -8.24 27.52
N SER A 22 -22.22 -7.19 27.48
CA SER A 22 -22.67 -5.81 27.76
C SER A 22 -23.55 -5.22 26.66
N GLY A 23 -23.51 -5.75 25.44
CA GLY A 23 -24.17 -5.20 24.25
C GLY A 23 -23.51 -3.93 23.71
N LEU A 24 -22.34 -3.53 24.23
CA LEU A 24 -21.71 -2.24 23.90
C LEU A 24 -20.64 -2.32 22.81
N TRP A 25 -20.16 -3.51 22.47
CA TRP A 25 -19.13 -3.69 21.46
C TRP A 25 -19.19 -5.07 20.81
N ILE A 26 -18.66 -5.13 19.59
CA ILE A 26 -18.60 -6.32 18.76
C ILE A 26 -17.15 -6.61 18.40
N ALA A 27 -16.80 -7.90 18.29
CA ALA A 27 -15.53 -8.37 17.76
C ALA A 27 -15.79 -9.16 16.48
N LEU A 28 -15.15 -8.77 15.38
CA LEU A 28 -15.27 -9.49 14.11
C LEU A 28 -14.27 -10.64 14.08
N GLY A 29 -14.67 -11.79 13.54
CA GLY A 29 -13.79 -12.95 13.35
C GLY A 29 -12.77 -12.73 12.24
N THR A 30 -13.12 -11.87 11.27
CA THR A 30 -12.24 -11.40 10.21
C THR A 30 -12.12 -9.89 10.28
N LYS A 31 -10.91 -9.38 10.04
CA LYS A 31 -10.71 -7.94 9.88
C LYS A 31 -11.45 -7.46 8.63
N LEU A 32 -12.18 -6.35 8.73
CA LEU A 32 -12.78 -5.67 7.57
C LEU A 32 -11.70 -5.19 6.61
N ASP A 33 -12.00 -5.23 5.30
CA ASP A 33 -11.20 -4.54 4.31
C ASP A 33 -11.27 -3.01 4.54
N GLN A 34 -10.27 -2.27 4.07
CA GLN A 34 -10.28 -0.80 4.19
C GLN A 34 -11.41 -0.16 3.39
N ASN A 35 -11.99 -0.91 2.44
CA ASN A 35 -13.09 -0.50 1.57
C ASN A 35 -14.46 -1.02 2.01
N ASP A 36 -14.54 -1.79 3.10
CA ASP A 36 -15.80 -2.35 3.56
C ASP A 36 -16.59 -1.37 4.45
N TYR A 37 -17.89 -1.35 4.24
CA TYR A 37 -18.85 -0.70 5.13
C TYR A 37 -19.32 -1.69 6.20
N LEU A 38 -19.57 -1.20 7.42
CA LEU A 38 -20.26 -1.99 8.45
C LEU A 38 -21.45 -1.20 8.97
N ALA A 39 -22.62 -1.82 8.94
CA ALA A 39 -23.85 -1.27 9.50
C ALA A 39 -24.53 -2.30 10.40
N VAL A 40 -25.37 -1.81 11.31
CA VAL A 40 -26.07 -2.62 12.30
C VAL A 40 -27.55 -2.24 12.41
N SER A 41 -28.38 -3.21 12.75
CA SER A 41 -29.71 -3.00 13.32
C SER A 41 -29.73 -3.66 14.70
N PHE A 42 -30.20 -2.94 15.71
CA PHE A 42 -30.24 -3.46 17.08
C PHE A 42 -31.49 -2.98 17.83
N ARG A 43 -31.90 -3.77 18.84
CA ARG A 43 -32.93 -3.38 19.80
C ARG A 43 -32.25 -3.05 21.12
N THR A 44 -32.56 -1.89 21.67
CA THR A 44 -32.03 -1.46 22.96
C THR A 44 -32.78 -2.13 24.11
N ALA A 45 -32.16 -2.18 25.30
CA ALA A 45 -32.75 -2.83 26.47
C ALA A 45 -34.06 -2.16 26.96
N ASP A 46 -34.24 -0.88 26.66
CA ASP A 46 -35.47 -0.10 26.93
C ASP A 46 -36.55 -0.25 25.85
N GLY A 47 -36.31 -1.08 24.81
CA GLY A 47 -37.27 -1.42 23.77
C GLY A 47 -37.24 -0.54 22.53
N GLY A 48 -36.29 0.40 22.44
CA GLY A 48 -36.01 1.15 21.21
C GLY A 48 -35.50 0.23 20.10
N THR A 49 -35.81 0.58 18.85
CA THR A 49 -35.36 -0.13 17.66
C THR A 49 -34.61 0.84 16.75
N ILE A 50 -33.38 0.50 16.40
CA ILE A 50 -32.56 1.22 15.42
C ILE A 50 -32.43 0.33 14.19
N GLY A 51 -32.74 0.90 13.03
CA GLY A 51 -32.78 0.21 11.75
C GLY A 51 -33.98 -0.71 11.57
N THR A 52 -33.98 -1.47 10.47
CA THR A 52 -34.96 -2.50 10.14
C THR A 52 -34.37 -3.90 10.36
N PHE A 53 -35.22 -4.84 10.78
CA PHE A 53 -34.90 -6.25 10.89
C PHE A 53 -35.77 -7.00 9.88
N PRO A 54 -35.26 -7.34 8.69
CA PRO A 54 -36.05 -8.08 7.72
C PRO A 54 -36.22 -9.52 8.23
N GLU A 55 -37.38 -9.83 8.81
CA GLU A 55 -37.79 -11.22 9.09
C GLU A 55 -38.31 -11.92 7.82
N VAL A 56 -38.61 -11.16 6.74
CA VAL A 56 -39.15 -11.62 5.45
C VAL A 56 -38.63 -10.72 4.33
N ASP A 57 -38.12 -11.31 3.24
CA ASP A 57 -37.78 -10.61 1.99
C ASP A 57 -39.04 -9.94 1.39
N GLN A 58 -39.02 -8.61 1.26
CA GLN A 58 -40.15 -7.82 0.75
C GLN A 58 -40.11 -7.61 -0.78
N GLY A 59 -39.17 -8.27 -1.48
CA GLY A 59 -39.04 -8.24 -2.92
C GLY A 59 -38.20 -7.08 -3.45
N GLN A 60 -37.95 -7.09 -4.76
CA GLN A 60 -37.18 -6.06 -5.46
C GLN A 60 -37.77 -4.66 -5.24
N GLY A 61 -36.94 -3.72 -4.74
CA GLY A 61 -37.33 -2.34 -4.47
C GLY A 61 -37.68 -2.01 -3.02
N SER A 62 -37.65 -2.98 -2.09
CA SER A 62 -37.74 -2.68 -0.65
C SER A 62 -36.40 -2.15 -0.12
N GLY A 63 -36.42 -1.01 0.58
CA GLY A 63 -35.24 -0.46 1.24
C GLY A 63 -35.21 -0.79 2.72
N ASP A 64 -34.13 -1.42 3.19
CA ASP A 64 -33.82 -1.54 4.61
C ASP A 64 -33.11 -0.28 5.11
N VAL A 65 -33.34 0.07 6.37
CA VAL A 65 -32.63 1.18 7.03
C VAL A 65 -31.69 0.55 8.03
N LEU A 66 -30.40 0.83 7.93
CA LEU A 66 -29.37 0.33 8.84
C LEU A 66 -28.63 1.52 9.46
N GLU A 67 -28.11 1.37 10.68
CA GLU A 67 -27.20 2.35 11.28
C GLU A 67 -25.77 2.07 10.83
N LEU A 68 -25.18 2.99 10.08
CA LEU A 68 -23.79 2.86 9.65
C LEU A 68 -22.84 3.10 10.83
N ILE A 69 -21.97 2.13 11.12
CA ILE A 69 -21.01 2.21 12.22
C ILE A 69 -19.56 2.26 11.76
N VAL A 70 -19.25 1.78 10.55
CA VAL A 70 -17.92 1.92 9.92
C VAL A 70 -18.10 2.39 8.48
N ARG A 71 -17.34 3.43 8.11
CA ARG A 71 -17.18 3.88 6.73
C ARG A 71 -15.72 3.66 6.31
N PRO A 72 -15.47 3.21 5.08
CA PRO A 72 -14.14 3.25 4.47
C PRO A 72 -13.49 4.62 4.59
N LEU A 73 -12.21 4.63 4.98
CA LEU A 73 -11.31 5.79 4.91
C LEU A 73 -11.84 7.03 5.65
N GLN A 74 -12.60 6.78 6.69
CA GLN A 74 -13.18 7.78 7.57
C GLN A 74 -12.13 8.73 8.15
N GLU A 75 -12.45 10.01 8.13
CA GLU A 75 -11.67 11.07 8.76
C GLU A 75 -12.01 11.20 10.26
N PRO A 76 -11.12 11.79 11.09
CA PRO A 76 -11.29 11.83 12.56
C PRO A 76 -12.49 12.64 13.09
N ASP A 77 -13.09 13.47 12.24
CA ASP A 77 -14.27 14.29 12.48
C ASP A 77 -15.58 13.56 12.15
N GLU A 78 -15.54 12.47 11.39
CA GLU A 78 -16.71 11.63 11.14
C GLU A 78 -17.16 10.90 12.42
N PRO A 79 -18.48 10.81 12.70
CA PRO A 79 -18.98 10.13 13.90
C PRO A 79 -18.56 8.66 13.98
N THR A 80 -18.55 7.95 12.84
CA THR A 80 -18.18 6.53 12.74
C THR A 80 -16.73 6.25 13.11
N PHE A 81 -15.84 7.26 12.97
CA PHE A 81 -14.43 7.14 13.36
C PHE A 81 -14.24 6.72 14.81
N ARG A 82 -15.14 7.16 15.69
CA ARG A 82 -15.05 6.92 17.13
C ARG A 82 -15.61 5.56 17.56
N HIS A 83 -16.24 4.81 16.65
CA HIS A 83 -16.74 3.47 16.93
C HIS A 83 -15.63 2.40 16.93
N GLU A 84 -14.49 2.68 16.29
CA GLU A 84 -13.34 1.77 16.29
C GLU A 84 -12.63 1.75 17.66
N MET A 85 -12.49 0.56 18.25
CA MET A 85 -11.79 0.36 19.52
C MET A 85 -10.28 0.24 19.29
N ARG A 86 -9.49 1.22 19.76
CA ARG A 86 -8.02 1.31 19.58
C ARG A 86 -7.21 1.02 20.85
N GLN A 87 -7.86 0.38 21.81
CA GLN A 87 -7.31 0.04 23.12
C GLN A 87 -7.11 -1.47 23.31
N ILE A 88 -7.19 -2.26 22.24
CA ILE A 88 -7.11 -3.73 22.25
C ILE A 88 -5.91 -4.17 21.41
N TYR A 89 -5.02 -4.99 21.98
CA TYR A 89 -3.74 -5.36 21.37
C TYR A 89 -3.56 -6.87 21.35
N ARG A 90 -3.26 -7.43 20.18
CA ARG A 90 -3.02 -8.87 20.00
C ARG A 90 -1.80 -9.32 20.82
N VAL A 91 -1.91 -10.50 21.44
CA VAL A 91 -0.86 -11.15 22.24
C VAL A 91 -0.29 -12.36 21.52
N ALA A 92 -1.13 -13.35 21.26
CA ALA A 92 -0.73 -14.68 20.79
C ALA A 92 -1.94 -15.40 20.15
N GLY A 93 -1.69 -16.55 19.52
CA GLY A 93 -2.74 -17.42 19.00
C GLY A 93 -3.38 -18.30 20.08
N ALA A 94 -4.19 -19.26 19.63
CA ALA A 94 -4.90 -20.21 20.51
C ALA A 94 -3.99 -21.17 21.29
N ASP A 95 -2.71 -21.25 20.93
CA ASP A 95 -1.67 -22.04 21.58
C ASP A 95 -1.06 -21.36 22.82
N LEU A 96 -1.49 -20.16 23.17
CA LEU A 96 -1.02 -19.44 24.36
C LEU A 96 -1.27 -20.24 25.65
N GLU A 97 -0.19 -20.56 26.38
CA GLU A 97 -0.31 -20.99 27.76
C GLU A 97 -0.53 -19.76 28.66
N ALA A 98 -1.79 -19.39 28.85
CA ALA A 98 -2.17 -18.15 29.51
C ALA A 98 -1.55 -17.96 30.91
N SER A 99 -1.28 -19.06 31.65
CA SER A 99 -0.59 -19.07 32.96
C SER A 99 0.75 -18.34 32.95
N THR A 100 1.47 -18.41 31.84
CA THR A 100 2.88 -18.00 31.68
C THR A 100 3.02 -16.57 31.15
N LEU A 101 1.91 -15.95 30.72
CA LEU A 101 1.91 -14.63 30.12
C LEU A 101 2.39 -13.56 31.12
N SER A 102 3.50 -12.92 30.76
CA SER A 102 4.06 -11.73 31.39
C SER A 102 3.98 -10.55 30.42
N VAL A 103 3.56 -9.39 30.94
CA VAL A 103 3.33 -8.16 30.16
C VAL A 103 4.09 -7.01 30.81
N GLY A 104 4.98 -6.38 30.05
CA GLY A 104 5.67 -5.14 30.41
C GLY A 104 5.28 -4.00 29.49
N ILE A 105 5.20 -2.78 30.04
CA ILE A 105 4.97 -1.55 29.26
C ILE A 105 6.08 -0.58 29.56
N SER A 106 6.74 -0.10 28.52
CA SER A 106 7.83 0.86 28.66
C SER A 106 7.64 2.09 27.77
N LEU A 107 8.13 3.22 28.26
CA LEU A 107 8.31 4.47 27.53
C LEU A 107 9.79 4.83 27.59
N ASN A 108 10.45 5.04 26.45
CA ASN A 108 11.89 5.32 26.39
C ASN A 108 12.75 4.31 27.18
N ARG A 109 12.42 3.02 27.07
CA ARG A 109 13.08 1.90 27.78
C ARG A 109 12.90 1.90 29.31
N SER A 110 12.05 2.75 29.87
CA SER A 110 11.67 2.74 31.28
C SER A 110 10.26 2.20 31.47
N GLU A 111 10.09 1.24 32.38
CA GLU A 111 8.76 0.77 32.80
C GLU A 111 8.14 1.64 33.89
N ARG A 112 8.92 2.58 34.45
CA ARG A 112 8.47 3.50 35.49
C ARG A 112 7.90 4.79 34.89
N PRO A 113 6.72 5.23 35.35
CA PRO A 113 6.14 6.53 35.02
C PRO A 113 7.01 7.72 35.41
N LEU A 114 7.01 8.78 34.60
CA LEU A 114 7.68 10.04 34.89
C LEU A 114 7.03 10.80 36.05
N SER A 115 5.71 10.67 36.22
CA SER A 115 4.97 11.30 37.34
C SER A 115 5.38 10.75 38.71
N GLY A 116 5.89 9.51 38.75
CA GLY A 116 6.18 8.78 39.98
C GLY A 116 4.94 8.37 40.81
N ALA A 117 3.72 8.61 40.30
CA ALA A 117 2.47 8.32 41.01
C ALA A 117 2.10 6.82 41.04
N SER A 118 2.76 6.01 40.21
CA SER A 118 2.59 4.55 40.13
C SER A 118 3.96 3.90 39.97
N GLU A 119 4.08 2.65 40.39
CA GLU A 119 5.37 1.93 40.33
C GLU A 119 5.72 1.52 38.90
N THR A 120 4.72 1.26 38.06
CA THR A 120 4.86 0.82 36.67
C THR A 120 3.81 1.47 35.77
N TYR A 121 4.08 1.55 34.46
CA TYR A 121 3.04 1.90 33.48
C TYR A 121 1.94 0.85 33.41
N LEU A 122 2.23 -0.40 33.74
CA LEU A 122 1.23 -1.47 33.84
C LEU A 122 0.15 -1.10 34.88
N GLN A 123 0.56 -0.62 36.05
CA GLN A 123 -0.35 -0.12 37.08
C GLN A 123 -1.02 1.20 36.67
N GLN A 124 -0.25 2.17 36.19
CA GLN A 124 -0.76 3.50 35.83
C GLN A 124 -1.84 3.43 34.75
N LEU A 125 -1.71 2.50 33.79
CA LEU A 125 -2.67 2.28 32.69
C LEU A 125 -3.76 1.25 33.03
N GLY A 126 -3.77 0.72 34.26
CA GLY A 126 -4.85 -0.13 34.79
C GLY A 126 -4.83 -1.59 34.32
N LEU A 127 -3.67 -2.08 33.90
CA LEU A 127 -3.45 -3.45 33.45
C LEU A 127 -2.86 -4.37 34.53
N SER A 128 -2.38 -3.82 35.64
CA SER A 128 -1.84 -4.62 36.74
C SER A 128 -2.94 -5.15 37.67
N LEU A 129 -2.61 -6.16 38.46
CA LEU A 129 -3.42 -6.55 39.61
C LEU A 129 -3.50 -5.39 40.63
N PRO A 130 -4.64 -5.19 41.31
CA PRO A 130 -4.74 -4.18 42.36
C PRO A 130 -3.79 -4.43 43.54
N SER A 131 -3.41 -5.69 43.77
CA SER A 131 -2.50 -6.11 44.84
C SER A 131 -1.02 -6.07 44.47
N ASP A 132 -0.69 -5.98 43.18
CA ASP A 132 0.69 -6.02 42.69
C ASP A 132 0.84 -5.23 41.38
N ALA A 133 1.64 -4.16 41.43
CA ALA A 133 1.86 -3.25 40.31
C ALA A 133 2.67 -3.88 39.16
N THR A 134 3.33 -5.02 39.38
CA THR A 134 4.22 -5.68 38.41
C THR A 134 3.55 -6.85 37.68
N LEU A 135 2.43 -7.35 38.21
CA LEU A 135 1.74 -8.51 37.65
C LEU A 135 0.53 -8.09 36.81
N PHE A 136 0.43 -8.64 35.61
CA PHE A 136 -0.70 -8.41 34.71
C PHE A 136 -2.00 -9.06 35.21
N ASP A 137 -3.09 -8.31 35.21
CA ASP A 137 -4.43 -8.81 35.55
C ASP A 137 -5.02 -9.60 34.39
N ARG A 138 -4.53 -10.83 34.22
CA ARG A 138 -4.98 -11.73 33.16
C ARG A 138 -6.49 -12.00 33.20
N VAL A 139 -7.11 -12.00 34.37
CA VAL A 139 -8.53 -12.37 34.50
C VAL A 139 -9.43 -11.28 33.89
N ASN A 140 -9.10 -10.01 34.12
CA ASN A 140 -9.94 -8.90 33.67
C ASN A 140 -9.42 -8.21 32.40
N ARG A 141 -8.17 -8.47 31.99
CA ARG A 141 -7.49 -7.74 30.91
C ARG A 141 -7.06 -8.62 29.74
N LEU A 142 -7.17 -9.94 29.82
CA LEU A 142 -6.97 -10.84 28.69
C LEU A 142 -8.33 -11.23 28.10
N PHE A 143 -8.51 -11.00 26.81
CA PHE A 143 -9.66 -11.41 26.02
C PHE A 143 -9.22 -12.47 25.00
N PRO A 144 -10.03 -13.49 24.66
CA PRO A 144 -11.31 -13.87 25.27
C PRO A 144 -11.18 -14.24 26.76
N ARG A 145 -12.18 -13.87 27.58
CA ARG A 145 -12.22 -14.29 28.99
C ARG A 145 -12.67 -15.75 29.07
N THR A 146 -12.44 -16.40 30.20
CA THR A 146 -12.89 -17.78 30.45
C THR A 146 -14.41 -17.97 30.29
N GLN A 147 -15.19 -16.91 30.47
CA GLN A 147 -16.64 -16.89 30.29
C GLN A 147 -17.08 -16.60 28.84
N ASP A 148 -16.19 -16.13 27.97
CA ASP A 148 -16.48 -15.78 26.58
C ASP A 148 -16.24 -16.98 25.65
N LEU A 149 -16.84 -18.15 25.98
CA LEU A 149 -16.58 -19.42 25.29
C LEU A 149 -16.95 -19.39 23.78
N GLU A 150 -17.95 -18.59 23.41
CA GLU A 150 -18.37 -18.40 22.02
C GLU A 150 -17.30 -17.62 21.24
N ALA A 151 -16.78 -16.53 21.82
CA ALA A 151 -15.68 -15.77 21.24
C ALA A 151 -14.44 -16.66 21.07
N ALA A 152 -14.02 -17.37 22.12
CA ALA A 152 -12.79 -18.15 22.14
C ALA A 152 -12.77 -19.35 21.17
N ASN A 153 -13.90 -20.03 20.98
CA ASN A 153 -13.93 -21.28 20.21
C ASN A 153 -14.31 -21.09 18.74
N GLN A 154 -15.02 -20.01 18.39
CA GLN A 154 -15.66 -19.90 17.07
C GLN A 154 -15.29 -18.63 16.29
N VAL A 155 -15.18 -17.48 16.96
CA VAL A 155 -14.99 -16.19 16.28
C VAL A 155 -13.56 -15.65 16.43
N VAL A 156 -13.11 -15.42 17.66
CA VAL A 156 -11.82 -14.77 17.98
C VAL A 156 -10.88 -15.80 18.60
N ARG A 157 -9.99 -16.36 17.78
CA ARG A 157 -9.05 -17.43 18.20
C ARG A 157 -7.78 -16.91 18.86
N ASP A 158 -7.46 -15.66 18.64
CA ASP A 158 -6.27 -15.01 19.19
C ASP A 158 -6.58 -14.40 20.56
N ALA A 159 -5.55 -14.29 21.40
CA ALA A 159 -5.62 -13.61 22.68
C ALA A 159 -5.24 -12.13 22.54
N TYR A 160 -5.91 -11.26 23.27
CA TYR A 160 -5.75 -9.80 23.22
C TYR A 160 -5.69 -9.20 24.62
N ILE A 161 -4.81 -8.23 24.83
CA ILE A 161 -4.82 -7.34 25.99
C ILE A 161 -5.85 -6.23 25.74
N VAL A 162 -6.75 -6.05 26.69
CA VAL A 162 -7.79 -5.00 26.67
C VAL A 162 -7.47 -3.96 27.74
N PHE A 163 -7.17 -2.74 27.32
CA PHE A 163 -7.03 -1.63 28.26
C PHE A 163 -8.40 -1.18 28.78
N PRO A 164 -8.50 -0.78 30.06
CA PRO A 164 -9.77 -0.33 30.65
C PRO A 164 -10.31 1.01 30.14
N HIS A 165 -9.56 1.72 29.31
CA HIS A 165 -9.88 3.06 28.82
C HIS A 165 -9.88 3.07 27.31
N LEU A 166 -10.69 3.92 26.69
CA LEU A 166 -10.76 4.01 25.21
C LEU A 166 -9.48 4.60 24.60
N THR A 167 -8.82 5.51 25.34
CA THR A 167 -7.64 6.24 24.87
C THR A 167 -6.49 6.19 25.88
N PRO A 168 -6.01 4.99 26.29
CA PRO A 168 -5.09 4.81 27.40
C PRO A 168 -3.79 5.63 27.27
N PHE A 169 -3.28 5.81 26.04
CA PHE A 169 -2.04 6.55 25.81
C PHE A 169 -2.22 8.06 25.70
N ALA A 170 -3.46 8.56 25.72
CA ALA A 170 -3.78 9.98 25.63
C ALA A 170 -4.45 10.53 26.89
N ASP A 171 -4.71 9.69 27.90
CA ASP A 171 -5.48 10.07 29.10
C ASP A 171 -4.68 11.05 29.98
N PRO A 172 -5.07 12.34 30.06
CA PRO A 172 -4.36 13.34 30.85
C PRO A 172 -4.56 13.14 32.36
N ALA A 173 -5.54 12.33 32.79
CA ALA A 173 -5.70 11.98 34.20
C ALA A 173 -4.66 10.96 34.68
N ARG A 174 -4.07 10.21 33.75
CA ARG A 174 -3.07 9.18 34.04
C ARG A 174 -1.68 9.60 33.60
N LEU A 175 -1.54 10.24 32.45
CA LEU A 175 -0.25 10.55 31.83
C LEU A 175 0.06 12.05 31.89
N THR A 176 1.32 12.38 32.14
CA THR A 176 1.81 13.75 32.00
C THR A 176 1.80 14.17 30.53
N PRO A 177 1.82 15.49 30.21
CA PRO A 177 1.92 15.96 28.83
C PRO A 177 3.15 15.43 28.08
N ALA A 178 4.24 15.10 28.79
CA ALA A 178 5.43 14.51 28.19
C ALA A 178 5.25 13.03 27.81
N GLU A 179 4.38 12.31 28.51
CA GLU A 179 4.08 10.89 28.26
C GLU A 179 2.95 10.73 27.25
N ALA A 180 1.89 11.51 27.36
CA ALA A 180 0.68 11.40 26.55
C ALA A 180 0.95 11.50 25.04
N SER A 181 0.18 10.75 24.26
CA SER A 181 0.10 10.78 22.81
C SER A 181 -1.32 10.42 22.36
N ASP A 182 -1.97 11.37 21.69
CA ASP A 182 -3.32 11.23 21.19
C ASP A 182 -3.38 10.75 19.74
N SER A 183 -2.23 10.63 19.09
CA SER A 183 -2.20 10.52 17.65
C SER A 183 -2.75 9.20 17.14
N LEU A 184 -2.59 8.12 17.90
CA LEU A 184 -3.27 6.85 17.63
C LEU A 184 -4.79 7.01 17.54
N TYR A 185 -5.38 7.97 18.26
CA TYR A 185 -6.83 8.20 18.33
C TYR A 185 -7.29 9.37 17.45
N ARG A 186 -6.38 9.96 16.68
CA ARG A 186 -6.66 11.09 15.77
C ARG A 186 -6.16 10.84 14.35
N THR A 187 -5.41 9.77 14.11
CA THR A 187 -4.93 9.40 12.78
C THR A 187 -5.78 8.24 12.25
N PRO A 188 -6.44 8.36 11.09
CA PRO A 188 -7.13 7.25 10.44
C PRO A 188 -6.27 6.00 10.25
N LEU A 189 -6.90 4.82 10.28
CA LEU A 189 -6.18 3.54 10.25
C LEU A 189 -5.33 3.40 8.97
N TYR A 190 -5.85 3.80 7.82
CA TYR A 190 -5.15 3.77 6.53
C TYR A 190 -3.90 4.67 6.51
N LEU A 191 -3.85 5.70 7.36
CA LEU A 191 -2.69 6.58 7.53
C LEU A 191 -1.75 6.15 8.65
N LEU A 192 -2.21 5.33 9.61
CA LEU A 192 -1.47 5.03 10.82
C LEU A 192 -0.19 4.22 10.55
N LEU A 193 -0.23 3.29 9.60
CA LEU A 193 0.92 2.44 9.27
C LEU A 193 1.99 3.18 8.46
N ASN A 194 1.54 4.00 7.51
CA ASN A 194 2.46 4.71 6.63
C ASN A 194 2.95 6.01 7.28
N GLN A 195 2.08 6.71 8.01
CA GLN A 195 2.29 8.08 8.47
C GLN A 195 1.91 8.32 9.94
N GLY A 196 1.65 7.25 10.68
CA GLY A 196 1.47 7.35 12.12
C GLY A 196 2.70 8.02 12.74
N PRO A 197 2.51 8.90 13.74
CA PRO A 197 3.65 9.42 14.48
C PRO A 197 4.36 8.27 15.20
N PRO A 198 5.64 8.46 15.54
CA PRO A 198 6.44 7.40 16.13
C PRO A 198 5.77 6.84 17.38
N ALA A 199 5.73 5.51 17.46
CA ALA A 199 5.26 4.81 18.65
C ALA A 199 6.11 5.24 19.85
N LYS A 200 5.45 5.72 20.90
CA LYS A 200 6.10 6.10 22.16
C LYS A 200 6.21 4.92 23.13
N PHE A 201 5.11 4.19 23.29
CA PHE A 201 5.02 3.06 24.22
C PHE A 201 5.37 1.76 23.51
N THR A 202 6.10 0.89 24.21
CA THR A 202 6.41 -0.47 23.76
C THR A 202 5.79 -1.47 24.73
N LEU A 203 4.98 -2.38 24.21
CA LEU A 203 4.48 -3.54 24.96
C LEU A 203 5.45 -4.70 24.75
N ARG A 204 5.96 -5.27 25.84
CA ARG A 204 6.80 -6.46 25.84
C ARG A 204 5.99 -7.63 26.38
N LEU A 205 5.87 -8.67 25.57
CA LEU A 205 5.11 -9.87 25.89
C LEU A 205 6.08 -11.05 26.00
N GLN A 206 5.93 -11.85 27.06
CA GLN A 206 6.67 -13.10 27.22
C GLN A 206 5.67 -14.17 27.66
N TYR A 207 5.63 -15.30 26.96
CA TYR A 207 4.71 -16.40 27.24
C TYR A 207 5.27 -17.69 26.66
N ASP A 208 4.78 -18.81 27.18
CA ASP A 208 4.94 -20.12 26.58
C ASP A 208 3.76 -20.39 25.65
N ALA A 209 4.04 -21.01 24.50
CA ALA A 209 3.04 -21.49 23.58
C ALA A 209 3.04 -23.02 23.63
N ALA A 210 1.92 -23.60 24.04
CA ALA A 210 1.68 -25.03 23.96
C ALA A 210 1.26 -25.35 22.52
N GLY A 211 2.24 -25.58 21.64
CA GLY A 211 1.97 -26.23 20.36
C GLY A 211 1.30 -27.57 20.66
N GLY A 212 0.08 -27.79 20.14
CA GLY A 212 -0.75 -28.97 20.42
C GLY A 212 -0.20 -30.31 19.90
N GLY A 213 1.12 -30.48 19.87
CA GLY A 213 1.81 -31.68 19.41
C GLY A 213 2.30 -32.55 20.56
N ASP A 214 2.32 -33.85 20.28
CA ASP A 214 3.00 -34.90 21.02
C ASP A 214 4.35 -34.44 21.60
N ARG A 215 4.63 -34.73 22.90
CA ARG A 215 5.91 -34.46 23.59
C ARG A 215 7.10 -35.09 22.88
N SER A 216 6.85 -35.99 21.92
CA SER A 216 7.84 -36.56 21.02
C SER A 216 8.35 -35.59 19.96
N THR A 217 7.76 -34.41 19.73
CA THR A 217 8.17 -33.52 18.61
C THR A 217 8.54 -32.10 19.02
N LEU A 218 9.53 -31.53 18.33
CA LEU A 218 9.95 -30.13 18.43
C LEU A 218 10.06 -29.54 17.03
N ASN A 219 9.31 -28.49 16.73
CA ASN A 219 9.46 -27.72 15.51
C ASN A 219 10.52 -26.63 15.71
N LEU A 220 11.54 -26.60 14.85
CA LEU A 220 12.61 -25.60 14.88
C LEU A 220 12.19 -24.27 14.23
N ASN A 221 11.00 -24.21 13.62
CA ASN A 221 10.48 -23.08 12.85
C ASN A 221 11.46 -22.59 11.77
N ALA A 222 12.23 -23.51 11.19
CA ALA A 222 13.19 -23.27 10.14
C ALA A 222 12.94 -24.25 9.01
N LEU A 223 13.01 -23.79 7.76
CA LEU A 223 12.84 -24.63 6.58
C LEU A 223 14.21 -24.89 5.97
N GLN A 224 14.47 -26.12 5.49
CA GLN A 224 15.78 -26.50 4.96
C GLN A 224 16.94 -26.32 5.95
N VAL A 225 16.80 -26.92 7.13
CA VAL A 225 17.91 -27.05 8.07
C VAL A 225 19.05 -27.81 7.39
N ARG A 226 20.28 -27.29 7.51
CA ARG A 226 21.45 -27.93 6.93
C ARG A 226 21.71 -29.27 7.63
N GLU A 227 21.81 -30.32 6.84
CA GLU A 227 22.08 -31.67 7.33
C GLU A 227 23.36 -31.71 8.21
N GLU A 228 23.26 -32.39 9.36
CA GLU A 228 24.28 -32.53 10.41
C GLU A 228 24.72 -31.23 11.12
N SER A 229 24.00 -30.12 10.92
CA SER A 229 24.30 -28.87 11.64
C SER A 229 23.68 -28.82 13.04
N GLU A 230 22.72 -29.70 13.32
CA GLU A 230 21.92 -29.64 14.53
C GLU A 230 22.66 -30.17 15.77
N GLN A 231 22.51 -29.44 16.87
CA GLN A 231 22.99 -29.81 18.19
C GLN A 231 21.87 -29.57 19.19
N LEU A 232 21.31 -30.66 19.72
CA LEU A 232 20.27 -30.59 20.76
C LEU A 232 20.86 -30.91 22.14
N TYR A 233 20.39 -30.18 23.14
CA TYR A 233 20.78 -30.34 24.53
C TYR A 233 19.56 -30.39 25.44
N VAL A 234 19.60 -31.27 26.46
CA VAL A 234 18.59 -31.35 27.53
C VAL A 234 19.33 -31.36 28.86
N GLY A 235 19.06 -30.39 29.73
CA GLY A 235 19.73 -30.28 31.03
C GLY A 235 21.26 -30.19 30.93
N GLY A 236 21.80 -29.65 29.83
CA GLY A 236 23.23 -29.60 29.53
C GLY A 236 23.84 -30.87 28.91
N ARG A 237 23.09 -31.99 28.84
CA ARG A 237 23.51 -33.20 28.11
C ARG A 237 23.23 -33.01 26.62
N ARG A 238 24.24 -33.23 25.77
CA ARG A 238 24.06 -33.29 24.32
C ARG A 238 23.30 -34.58 23.95
N LEU A 239 22.26 -34.43 23.14
CA LEU A 239 21.48 -35.54 22.60
C LEU A 239 22.18 -36.11 21.35
N GLU A 240 22.06 -37.42 21.17
CA GLU A 240 22.65 -38.15 20.04
C GLU A 240 21.61 -38.46 18.97
N LYS A 241 21.89 -38.07 17.71
CA LYS A 241 21.02 -38.32 16.56
C LYS A 241 20.90 -39.83 16.30
N GLY A 242 19.70 -40.30 16.00
CA GLY A 242 19.37 -41.72 15.79
C GLY A 242 19.23 -42.54 17.09
N VAL A 243 19.62 -41.99 18.24
CA VAL A 243 19.51 -42.62 19.56
C VAL A 243 18.48 -41.89 20.42
N ASP A 244 18.71 -40.59 20.65
CA ASP A 244 17.84 -39.74 21.45
C ASP A 244 16.78 -39.04 20.59
N TYR A 245 17.08 -38.69 19.34
CA TYR A 245 16.15 -38.02 18.42
C TYR A 245 16.44 -38.31 16.94
N ASN A 246 15.45 -38.05 16.08
CA ASN A 246 15.53 -37.96 14.62
C ASN A 246 15.14 -36.55 14.18
N ILE A 247 15.52 -36.13 12.98
CA ILE A 247 15.17 -34.82 12.43
C ILE A 247 14.77 -34.93 10.96
N SER A 248 13.70 -34.22 10.58
CA SER A 248 13.37 -33.90 9.19
C SER A 248 13.98 -32.55 8.85
N TYR A 249 15.03 -32.57 8.02
CA TYR A 249 15.75 -31.36 7.62
C TYR A 249 14.92 -30.42 6.75
N ASP A 250 14.04 -30.96 5.91
CA ASP A 250 13.17 -30.17 5.04
C ASP A 250 12.15 -29.36 5.84
N LEU A 251 11.58 -29.97 6.88
CA LEU A 251 10.52 -29.40 7.71
C LEU A 251 11.02 -28.75 9.01
N GLY A 252 12.32 -28.87 9.32
CA GLY A 252 12.88 -28.44 10.59
C GLY A 252 12.24 -29.12 11.80
N GLN A 253 11.77 -30.36 11.65
CA GLN A 253 11.03 -31.06 12.70
C GLN A 253 11.90 -32.12 13.37
N VAL A 254 12.12 -31.99 14.67
CA VAL A 254 12.80 -32.97 15.51
C VAL A 254 11.79 -33.91 16.14
N THR A 255 12.07 -35.22 16.14
CA THR A 255 11.28 -36.27 16.79
C THR A 255 12.14 -37.03 17.80
N PHE A 256 11.82 -36.96 19.09
CA PHE A 256 12.51 -37.68 20.17
C PHE A 256 12.10 -39.15 20.18
N VAL A 257 13.09 -40.05 20.28
CA VAL A 257 12.88 -41.50 20.21
C VAL A 257 12.28 -42.05 21.51
N ASN A 258 12.65 -41.49 22.67
CA ASN A 258 12.13 -41.87 24.00
C ASN A 258 11.87 -40.63 24.89
N PRO A 259 10.82 -39.85 24.61
CA PRO A 259 10.56 -38.59 25.30
C PRO A 259 10.38 -38.76 26.83
N ASP A 260 9.74 -39.82 27.29
CA ASP A 260 9.54 -40.07 28.73
C ASP A 260 10.86 -40.29 29.48
N ALA A 261 11.83 -40.96 28.85
CA ALA A 261 13.16 -41.17 29.44
C ALA A 261 14.02 -39.89 29.39
N LEU A 262 13.82 -39.06 28.36
CA LEU A 262 14.58 -37.82 28.16
C LEU A 262 14.09 -36.67 29.03
N PHE A 263 12.77 -36.55 29.24
CA PHE A 263 12.15 -35.41 29.91
C PHE A 263 11.56 -35.76 31.29
N GLY A 264 11.35 -37.05 31.57
CA GLY A 264 10.62 -37.48 32.76
C GLY A 264 9.17 -36.99 32.78
N GLN A 265 8.57 -36.97 33.97
CA GLN A 265 7.20 -36.47 34.17
C GLN A 265 7.10 -34.94 34.36
N GLY A 266 8.23 -34.23 34.36
CA GLY A 266 8.29 -32.77 34.55
C GLY A 266 8.50 -31.99 33.26
N SER A 267 8.65 -30.67 33.39
CA SER A 267 9.11 -29.81 32.31
C SER A 267 10.62 -29.96 32.11
N ALA A 268 11.06 -29.98 30.85
CA ALA A 268 12.46 -30.06 30.47
C ALA A 268 12.75 -29.03 29.39
N GLN A 269 13.83 -28.28 29.55
CA GLN A 269 14.28 -27.32 28.54
C GLN A 269 15.14 -28.03 27.50
N VAL A 270 14.73 -27.92 26.23
CA VAL A 270 15.52 -28.36 25.07
C VAL A 270 16.16 -27.14 24.43
N THR A 271 17.47 -27.16 24.25
CA THR A 271 18.20 -26.14 23.49
C THR A 271 18.65 -26.75 22.17
N ALA A 272 18.16 -26.23 21.04
CA ALA A 272 18.60 -26.63 19.71
C ALA A 272 19.46 -25.51 19.09
N ARG A 273 20.57 -25.89 18.45
CA ARG A 273 21.41 -25.03 17.63
C ARG A 273 21.56 -25.68 16.26
N PHE A 274 21.37 -24.96 15.17
CA PHE A 274 21.43 -25.50 13.82
C PHE A 274 21.74 -24.37 12.82
N GLU A 275 22.13 -24.74 11.61
CA GLU A 275 22.29 -23.82 10.47
C GLU A 275 21.11 -23.98 9.51
N GLU A 276 20.56 -22.88 9.02
CA GLU A 276 19.48 -22.85 8.03
C GLU A 276 19.99 -22.35 6.68
N ARG A 277 19.44 -22.90 5.58
CA ARG A 277 19.65 -22.32 4.25
C ARG A 277 18.62 -21.20 4.02
N GLY A 278 19.03 -19.96 4.26
CA GLY A 278 18.19 -18.79 3.98
C GLY A 278 17.71 -18.77 2.52
N ILE A 279 16.41 -18.57 2.31
CA ILE A 279 15.75 -18.61 0.99
C ILE A 279 15.95 -17.30 0.21
N PHE A 280 16.37 -16.20 0.86
CA PHE A 280 16.53 -14.88 0.25
C PHE A 280 17.92 -14.26 0.48
N ALA A 281 18.51 -13.80 -0.63
CA ALA A 281 19.74 -13.01 -0.78
C ALA A 281 20.88 -13.33 0.21
N VAL A 282 21.52 -14.49 0.03
CA VAL A 282 22.82 -14.73 0.67
C VAL A 282 23.84 -13.78 0.04
N ALA A 283 24.35 -12.84 0.84
CA ALA A 283 25.52 -12.04 0.49
C ALA A 283 26.61 -12.99 -0.04
N PRO A 284 27.14 -12.82 -1.27
CA PRO A 284 28.14 -13.74 -1.81
C PRO A 284 29.29 -13.94 -0.82
N THR A 285 29.39 -15.16 -0.29
CA THR A 285 30.30 -15.49 0.82
C THR A 285 31.45 -16.34 0.29
N THR A 286 32.68 -15.89 0.51
CA THR A 286 33.90 -16.65 0.23
C THR A 286 34.50 -17.13 1.54
N ILE A 287 34.70 -18.45 1.68
CA ILE A 287 35.35 -19.06 2.84
C ILE A 287 36.66 -19.70 2.39
N LEU A 288 37.76 -19.30 3.02
CA LEU A 288 39.08 -19.89 2.85
C LEU A 288 39.50 -20.51 4.18
N GLY A 289 39.59 -21.83 4.22
CA GLY A 289 39.96 -22.57 5.43
C GLY A 289 41.19 -23.43 5.23
N MET A 290 41.96 -23.61 6.30
CA MET A 290 43.01 -24.60 6.43
C MET A 290 42.83 -25.33 7.77
N SER A 291 42.88 -26.66 7.73
CA SER A 291 42.95 -27.47 8.95
C SER A 291 44.08 -28.47 8.82
N THR A 292 44.86 -28.61 9.90
CA THR A 292 46.01 -29.50 9.97
C THR A 292 45.95 -30.30 11.25
N ARG A 293 46.08 -31.63 11.15
CA ARG A 293 46.23 -32.53 12.30
C ARG A 293 47.66 -33.03 12.36
N TYR A 294 48.33 -32.79 13.48
CA TYR A 294 49.63 -33.36 13.79
C TYR A 294 49.46 -34.52 14.77
N SER A 295 49.76 -35.74 14.31
CA SER A 295 49.71 -36.94 15.15
C SER A 295 50.94 -37.02 16.04
N LEU A 296 50.72 -37.28 17.33
CA LEU A 296 51.74 -37.57 18.34
C LEU A 296 51.85 -39.09 18.59
N GLY A 297 51.37 -39.91 17.65
CA GLY A 297 51.34 -41.37 17.77
C GLY A 297 50.32 -41.83 18.81
N ASP A 298 50.72 -42.78 19.66
CA ASP A 298 49.86 -43.34 20.71
C ASP A 298 49.46 -42.32 21.79
N MET A 299 50.14 -41.16 21.85
CA MET A 299 49.86 -40.09 22.81
C MET A 299 48.75 -39.13 22.36
N GLY A 300 48.20 -39.30 21.14
CA GLY A 300 47.09 -38.49 20.63
C GLY A 300 47.48 -37.53 19.50
N ALA A 301 46.84 -36.37 19.40
CA ALA A 301 47.07 -35.42 18.32
C ALA A 301 46.81 -33.95 18.72
N VAL A 302 47.37 -33.04 17.93
CA VAL A 302 47.08 -31.61 17.97
C VAL A 302 46.47 -31.19 16.64
N ASN A 303 45.32 -30.53 16.69
CA ASN A 303 44.60 -30.01 15.55
C ASN A 303 44.74 -28.49 15.52
N LEU A 304 45.06 -27.94 14.35
CA LEU A 304 45.11 -26.51 14.07
C LEU A 304 44.04 -26.21 13.02
N ILE A 305 43.32 -25.12 13.19
CA ILE A 305 42.37 -24.62 12.21
C ILE A 305 42.55 -23.11 12.04
N GLY A 306 42.46 -22.66 10.80
CA GLY A 306 42.37 -21.25 10.43
C GLY A 306 41.34 -21.09 9.33
N MET A 307 40.44 -20.14 9.46
CA MET A 307 39.38 -19.87 8.51
C MET A 307 39.20 -18.37 8.34
N TYR A 308 39.15 -17.92 7.10
CA TYR A 308 38.81 -16.55 6.74
C TYR A 308 37.53 -16.58 5.89
N GLN A 309 36.46 -16.01 6.43
CA GLN A 309 35.19 -15.80 5.75
C GLN A 309 35.10 -14.33 5.33
N ARG A 310 34.64 -14.08 4.09
CA ARG A 310 34.40 -12.73 3.57
C ARG A 310 33.10 -12.69 2.79
N GLU A 311 32.25 -11.75 3.13
CA GLU A 311 31.02 -11.44 2.42
C GLU A 311 31.21 -10.27 1.47
N GLN A 312 30.33 -10.18 0.48
CA GLN A 312 30.18 -9.03 -0.42
C GLN A 312 28.74 -8.56 -0.35
N SER A 313 28.54 -7.24 -0.35
CA SER A 313 27.20 -6.67 -0.47
C SER A 313 26.76 -6.71 -1.93
N ALA A 314 25.49 -6.99 -2.15
CA ALA A 314 24.86 -6.85 -3.47
C ALA A 314 24.54 -5.38 -3.81
N PHE A 315 24.59 -4.49 -2.81
CA PHE A 315 24.29 -3.07 -2.94
C PHE A 315 25.55 -2.26 -3.20
N THR A 316 25.44 -1.24 -4.04
CA THR A 316 26.49 -0.22 -4.23
C THR A 316 26.57 0.75 -3.05
N ARG A 317 25.43 1.00 -2.39
CA ARG A 317 25.29 1.76 -1.14
C ARG A 317 24.60 0.86 -0.10
N PRO A 318 25.33 0.05 0.67
CA PRO A 318 24.71 -0.89 1.60
C PRO A 318 24.03 -0.18 2.77
N ALA A 319 22.75 -0.46 2.97
CA ALA A 319 22.03 0.00 4.15
C ALA A 319 22.59 -0.64 5.44
N LEU A 320 22.34 0.00 6.59
CA LEU A 320 22.76 -0.51 7.91
C LEU A 320 22.20 -1.94 8.14
N GLY A 321 23.09 -2.90 8.41
CA GLY A 321 22.79 -4.33 8.53
C GLY A 321 23.06 -5.15 7.27
N PHE A 322 23.33 -4.51 6.12
CA PHE A 322 23.68 -5.14 4.84
C PHE A 322 25.13 -4.86 4.41
N GLU A 323 25.96 -4.40 5.33
CA GLU A 323 27.38 -4.17 5.09
C GLU A 323 28.11 -5.49 4.88
N ALA A 324 29.13 -5.45 4.02
CA ALA A 324 29.96 -6.62 3.81
C ALA A 324 30.81 -6.89 5.06
N THR A 325 30.64 -8.07 5.67
CA THR A 325 31.43 -8.49 6.83
C THR A 325 32.59 -9.40 6.42
N ALA A 326 33.59 -9.53 7.29
CA ALA A 326 34.60 -10.57 7.19
C ALA A 326 34.97 -11.08 8.58
N ASN A 327 35.27 -12.36 8.71
CA ASN A 327 35.63 -12.98 9.98
C ASN A 327 36.87 -13.86 9.81
N LEU A 328 37.87 -13.65 10.65
CA LEU A 328 39.00 -14.57 10.79
C LEU A 328 38.82 -15.40 12.06
N ILE A 329 38.77 -16.72 11.92
CA ILE A 329 38.69 -17.68 13.02
C ILE A 329 39.98 -18.49 13.02
N GLY A 330 40.61 -18.64 14.18
CA GLY A 330 41.76 -19.51 14.38
C GLY A 330 41.60 -20.33 15.63
N GLY A 331 42.09 -21.57 15.61
CA GLY A 331 41.95 -22.45 16.75
C GLY A 331 42.99 -23.56 16.83
N VAL A 332 43.22 -24.01 18.05
CA VAL A 332 44.05 -25.16 18.40
C VAL A 332 43.24 -26.05 19.34
N ASN A 333 43.13 -27.33 19.00
CA ASN A 333 42.51 -28.33 19.85
C ASN A 333 43.48 -29.50 20.04
N THR A 334 43.69 -29.94 21.28
CA THR A 334 44.49 -31.11 21.60
C THR A 334 43.62 -32.25 22.08
N GLU A 335 43.92 -33.45 21.62
CA GLU A 335 43.34 -34.71 22.09
C GLU A 335 44.51 -35.58 22.57
N LEU A 336 44.81 -35.56 23.87
CA LEU A 336 46.00 -36.21 24.42
C LEU A 336 45.62 -37.37 25.32
N HIS A 337 46.23 -38.53 25.06
CA HIS A 337 45.97 -39.76 25.80
C HIS A 337 47.22 -40.19 26.56
N PHE A 338 47.15 -40.19 27.89
CA PHE A 338 48.25 -40.59 28.75
C PHE A 338 47.93 -41.90 29.48
N LYS A 339 48.95 -42.76 29.63
CA LYS A 339 48.85 -44.00 30.42
C LYS A 339 49.76 -43.91 31.66
N PRO A 340 49.37 -43.16 32.71
CA PRO A 340 50.25 -42.87 33.83
C PRO A 340 50.50 -44.12 34.70
N GLN A 341 51.61 -44.81 34.41
CA GLN A 341 51.98 -46.03 35.13
C GLN A 341 52.23 -45.81 36.63
N ALA A 342 52.67 -44.61 37.04
CA ALA A 342 52.84 -44.28 38.45
C ALA A 342 51.52 -44.33 39.22
N ILE A 343 50.43 -43.85 38.61
CA ILE A 343 49.08 -43.91 39.17
C ILE A 343 48.59 -45.36 39.19
N SER A 344 48.80 -46.11 38.10
CA SER A 344 48.45 -47.54 38.07
C SER A 344 49.16 -48.33 39.17
N ARG A 345 50.45 -48.08 39.41
CA ARG A 345 51.24 -48.73 40.47
C ARG A 345 50.79 -48.29 41.87
N LEU A 346 50.53 -47.00 42.07
CA LEU A 346 50.02 -46.48 43.34
C LEU A 346 48.67 -47.13 43.70
N LEU A 347 47.72 -47.16 42.77
CA LEU A 347 46.41 -47.80 42.96
C LEU A 347 46.54 -49.32 43.20
N ASN A 348 47.44 -50.00 42.49
CA ASN A 348 47.72 -51.42 42.70
C ASN A 348 48.40 -51.71 44.04
N SER A 349 49.13 -50.75 44.62
CA SER A 349 49.71 -50.88 45.96
C SER A 349 48.69 -50.72 47.10
N LEU A 350 47.55 -50.10 46.81
CA LEU A 350 46.47 -49.81 47.76
C LEU A 350 45.33 -50.85 47.71
N THR A 351 45.40 -51.84 46.81
CA THR A 351 44.33 -52.81 46.57
C THR A 351 44.83 -54.25 46.76
N SER A 352 43.98 -55.13 47.31
CA SER A 352 44.31 -56.54 47.55
C SER A 352 44.23 -57.42 46.28
N SER A 353 43.67 -56.89 45.19
CA SER A 353 43.65 -57.49 43.86
C SER A 353 44.09 -56.44 42.83
N PRO A 354 45.31 -56.53 42.26
CA PRO A 354 45.83 -55.54 41.33
C PRO A 354 44.99 -55.45 40.06
N ALA A 355 44.71 -54.24 39.58
CA ALA A 355 44.07 -54.02 38.30
C ALA A 355 45.03 -54.40 37.15
N THR A 356 44.55 -55.22 36.21
CA THR A 356 45.29 -55.64 35.00
C THR A 356 45.19 -54.61 33.86
N ALA A 357 44.19 -53.74 33.89
CA ALA A 357 44.03 -52.66 32.92
C ALA A 357 44.88 -51.43 33.30
N PRO A 358 45.56 -50.76 32.34
CA PRO A 358 46.32 -49.56 32.61
C PRO A 358 45.41 -48.38 32.98
N SER A 359 45.90 -47.47 33.82
CA SER A 359 45.21 -46.20 34.04
C SER A 359 45.31 -45.34 32.77
N LEU A 360 44.21 -44.67 32.43
CA LEU A 360 44.10 -43.74 31.30
C LEU A 360 43.80 -42.34 31.82
N LEU A 361 44.45 -41.34 31.24
CA LEU A 361 44.19 -39.93 31.49
C LEU A 361 44.09 -39.23 30.14
N ASP A 362 42.89 -38.79 29.80
CA ASP A 362 42.62 -38.08 28.57
C ASP A 362 42.51 -36.59 28.85
N VAL A 363 43.29 -35.79 28.14
CA VAL A 363 43.34 -34.33 28.29
C VAL A 363 42.92 -33.70 26.97
N ASN A 364 41.78 -33.04 27.00
CA ASN A 364 41.28 -32.23 25.89
C ASN A 364 41.38 -30.76 26.27
N ALA A 365 42.00 -29.97 25.40
CA ALA A 365 42.14 -28.54 25.58
C ALA A 365 41.91 -27.85 24.23
N GLU A 366 41.12 -26.78 24.25
CA GLU A 366 40.79 -25.99 23.08
C GLU A 366 41.08 -24.52 23.34
N PHE A 367 41.72 -23.88 22.37
CA PHE A 367 41.89 -22.44 22.31
C PHE A 367 41.45 -21.96 20.94
N ALA A 368 40.49 -21.06 20.89
CA ALA A 368 40.04 -20.43 19.65
C ALA A 368 40.02 -18.92 19.82
N PHE A 369 40.29 -18.20 18.73
CA PHE A 369 40.15 -16.76 18.64
C PHE A 369 39.37 -16.40 17.38
N THR A 370 38.70 -15.26 17.45
CA THR A 370 37.97 -14.68 16.32
C THR A 370 38.35 -13.21 16.20
N SER A 371 38.67 -12.75 15.00
CA SER A 371 38.85 -11.34 14.67
C SER A 371 37.77 -10.97 13.65
N PRO A 372 36.61 -10.45 14.11
CA PRO A 372 35.57 -9.98 13.22
C PRO A 372 35.91 -8.60 12.66
N ASP A 373 35.60 -8.41 11.38
CA ASP A 373 35.55 -7.13 10.66
C ASP A 373 34.09 -6.92 10.24
N PRO A 374 33.27 -6.24 11.08
CA PRO A 374 31.83 -6.14 10.87
C PRO A 374 31.45 -5.21 9.72
N ASN A 375 32.38 -4.41 9.17
CA ASN A 375 32.09 -3.50 8.07
C ASN A 375 33.35 -3.23 7.22
N ARG A 376 33.51 -4.00 6.14
CA ARG A 376 34.61 -3.82 5.19
C ARG A 376 34.50 -2.57 4.32
N SER A 377 33.30 -2.04 4.10
CA SER A 377 33.13 -0.80 3.32
C SER A 377 33.53 0.43 4.13
N GLY A 378 33.52 0.34 5.46
CA GLY A 378 33.78 1.48 6.36
C GLY A 378 32.64 2.50 6.40
N GLU A 379 31.58 2.26 5.63
CA GLU A 379 30.38 3.07 5.54
C GLU A 379 29.15 2.16 5.52
N ALA A 380 28.04 2.70 6.02
CA ALA A 380 26.73 2.10 6.04
C ALA A 380 25.69 3.23 5.93
N TYR A 381 24.66 3.02 5.13
CA TYR A 381 23.65 4.04 4.87
C TYR A 381 22.46 3.78 5.80
N LEU A 382 22.08 4.78 6.61
CA LEU A 382 20.83 4.69 7.39
C LEU A 382 19.60 4.81 6.49
N GLU A 383 19.76 5.54 5.39
CA GLU A 383 18.77 5.81 4.36
C GLU A 383 19.53 6.07 3.05
N GLU A 384 19.00 5.58 1.93
CA GLU A 384 19.58 5.77 0.61
C GLU A 384 18.74 6.70 -0.28
N PHE A 385 17.48 6.96 0.06
CA PHE A 385 16.52 7.76 -0.73
C PHE A 385 16.32 7.26 -2.18
N GLU A 386 16.69 6.00 -2.46
CA GLU A 386 16.52 5.36 -3.77
C GLU A 386 15.28 4.43 -3.80
N SER A 387 14.65 4.17 -2.65
CA SER A 387 13.61 3.14 -2.48
C SER A 387 12.17 3.65 -2.63
N GLU A 388 11.92 4.94 -2.41
CA GLU A 388 10.59 5.55 -2.60
C GLU A 388 10.51 6.18 -3.99
N ALA A 389 10.01 5.41 -4.96
CA ALA A 389 9.50 5.99 -6.20
C ALA A 389 8.25 6.81 -5.86
N GLY A 390 8.22 8.09 -6.22
CA GLY A 390 7.04 8.93 -6.05
C GLY A 390 5.81 8.35 -6.78
N LEU A 391 4.63 8.87 -6.46
CA LEU A 391 3.40 8.46 -7.15
C LEU A 391 3.46 8.81 -8.63
N GLN A 392 3.27 7.82 -9.51
CA GLN A 392 3.13 8.07 -10.94
C GLN A 392 1.69 8.42 -11.28
N VAL A 393 1.50 9.57 -11.95
CA VAL A 393 0.22 9.93 -12.57
C VAL A 393 0.08 9.14 -13.88
N PRO A 394 -1.04 8.44 -14.12
CA PRO A 394 -1.20 7.66 -15.34
C PRO A 394 -1.20 8.56 -16.58
N LEU A 395 -0.41 8.20 -17.59
CA LEU A 395 -0.40 8.87 -18.91
C LEU A 395 -1.11 8.04 -20.00
N ARG A 396 -1.85 7.00 -19.60
CA ARG A 396 -2.64 6.19 -20.53
C ARG A 396 -3.97 6.87 -20.81
N GLU A 397 -4.34 7.00 -22.07
CA GLU A 397 -5.53 7.75 -22.47
C GLU A 397 -6.87 7.21 -21.94
N ALA A 398 -6.92 5.92 -21.57
CA ALA A 398 -8.09 5.24 -21.03
C ALA A 398 -8.31 5.50 -19.52
N GLU A 399 -7.31 6.06 -18.83
CA GLU A 399 -7.39 6.40 -17.41
C GLU A 399 -7.90 7.83 -17.20
N TRP A 400 -8.24 8.53 -18.28
CA TRP A 400 -8.66 9.91 -18.28
C TRP A 400 -10.03 10.07 -18.92
N GLU A 401 -10.87 10.85 -18.26
CA GLU A 401 -12.24 11.15 -18.64
C GLU A 401 -12.42 12.67 -18.79
N PHE A 402 -13.55 13.11 -19.33
CA PHE A 402 -13.88 14.54 -19.33
C PHE A 402 -14.14 15.02 -17.91
N GLY A 403 -13.56 16.17 -17.56
CA GLY A 403 -13.72 16.77 -16.23
C GLY A 403 -14.81 17.84 -16.18
N SER A 404 -15.29 18.09 -14.96
CA SER A 404 -16.18 19.20 -14.61
C SER A 404 -15.53 20.57 -14.76
N ALA A 405 -16.36 21.61 -14.87
CA ALA A 405 -15.94 23.00 -14.83
C ALA A 405 -15.33 23.33 -13.46
N PRO A 406 -14.13 23.95 -13.40
CA PRO A 406 -13.57 24.35 -12.10
C PRO A 406 -14.44 25.36 -11.37
N GLN A 407 -14.63 25.19 -10.05
CA GLN A 407 -15.57 25.99 -9.25
C GLN A 407 -15.25 27.50 -9.24
N THR A 408 -13.96 27.84 -9.26
CA THR A 408 -13.47 29.23 -9.23
C THR A 408 -12.51 29.46 -10.38
N ALA A 409 -12.40 30.69 -10.87
CA ALA A 409 -11.42 31.10 -11.87
C ALA A 409 -10.40 32.11 -11.34
N ALA A 410 -10.31 32.24 -10.02
CA ALA A 410 -9.38 33.17 -9.41
C ALA A 410 -7.94 32.87 -9.87
N GLY A 411 -7.14 33.90 -10.10
CA GLY A 411 -5.77 33.77 -10.62
C GLY A 411 -5.67 33.57 -12.14
N LEU A 412 -6.80 33.62 -12.86
CA LEU A 412 -6.89 33.51 -14.32
C LEU A 412 -7.65 34.70 -14.94
N GLU A 413 -7.87 35.77 -14.18
CA GLU A 413 -8.59 36.95 -14.65
C GLU A 413 -7.83 37.69 -15.76
N ASP A 414 -6.50 37.61 -15.75
CA ASP A 414 -5.61 38.23 -16.73
C ASP A 414 -5.77 37.63 -18.14
N ILE A 415 -6.20 36.37 -18.24
CA ILE A 415 -6.47 35.67 -19.50
C ILE A 415 -7.97 35.53 -19.81
N GLY A 416 -8.82 36.32 -19.15
CA GLY A 416 -10.22 36.50 -19.52
C GLY A 416 -11.25 35.71 -18.71
N PHE A 417 -10.85 34.98 -17.67
CA PHE A 417 -11.78 34.18 -16.84
C PHE A 417 -12.36 34.93 -15.63
N ALA A 418 -12.37 36.26 -15.62
CA ALA A 418 -12.99 37.04 -14.55
C ALA A 418 -14.49 36.71 -14.32
N GLY A 419 -15.18 36.20 -15.35
CA GLY A 419 -16.56 35.72 -15.29
C GLY A 419 -16.73 34.26 -14.85
N GLY A 420 -15.64 33.54 -14.53
CA GLY A 420 -15.66 32.11 -14.24
C GLY A 420 -15.53 31.22 -15.48
N PHE A 421 -15.57 29.90 -15.27
CA PHE A 421 -15.56 28.87 -16.31
C PHE A 421 -16.97 28.65 -16.87
N ILE A 422 -17.43 29.57 -17.72
CA ILE A 422 -18.79 29.47 -18.28
C ILE A 422 -18.85 28.42 -19.40
N PRO A 423 -19.92 27.62 -19.51
CA PRO A 423 -20.05 26.57 -20.54
C PRO A 423 -19.93 27.08 -21.98
N GLN A 424 -20.25 28.36 -22.25
CA GLN A 424 -20.12 28.96 -23.58
C GLN A 424 -18.69 28.99 -24.11
N ASP A 425 -17.71 29.03 -23.20
CA ASP A 425 -16.29 29.09 -23.50
C ASP A 425 -15.63 27.70 -23.50
N ALA A 426 -16.41 26.65 -23.21
CA ALA A 426 -15.95 25.27 -23.34
C ALA A 426 -15.74 24.89 -24.81
N VAL A 427 -14.59 24.29 -25.10
CA VAL A 427 -14.19 23.82 -26.44
C VAL A 427 -13.88 22.33 -26.46
N ALA A 428 -13.65 21.73 -27.63
CA ALA A 428 -13.24 20.33 -27.70
C ALA A 428 -11.80 20.13 -27.18
N LEU A 429 -11.56 18.99 -26.53
CA LEU A 429 -10.25 18.54 -26.04
C LEU A 429 -10.06 17.09 -26.45
N THR A 430 -8.85 16.75 -26.89
CA THR A 430 -8.45 15.37 -27.21
C THR A 430 -7.16 15.05 -26.48
N TRP A 431 -7.06 13.85 -25.91
CA TRP A 431 -5.84 13.30 -25.31
C TRP A 431 -5.59 11.91 -25.89
N GLN A 432 -4.33 11.63 -26.23
CA GLN A 432 -3.96 10.41 -26.96
C GLN A 432 -2.60 9.90 -26.47
N ASN A 433 -2.40 8.58 -26.43
CA ASN A 433 -1.08 7.99 -26.19
C ASN A 433 -0.52 7.27 -27.44
N LEU A 434 -1.36 6.96 -28.43
CA LEU A 434 -0.98 6.31 -29.68
C LEU A 434 -1.16 7.27 -30.86
N VAL A 435 -0.15 8.11 -31.09
CA VAL A 435 -0.07 9.01 -32.24
C VAL A 435 0.85 8.40 -33.30
N PRO A 436 0.45 8.37 -34.60
CA PRO A 436 1.28 7.82 -35.67
C PRO A 436 2.52 8.70 -35.93
N ARG A 437 3.64 8.08 -36.30
CA ARG A 437 4.90 8.79 -36.62
C ARG A 437 4.79 9.75 -37.79
N GLY A 438 3.83 9.52 -38.68
CA GLY A 438 3.51 10.46 -39.74
C GLY A 438 2.34 10.02 -40.60
N PRO A 439 1.96 10.83 -41.60
CA PRO A 439 0.79 10.59 -42.44
C PRO A 439 0.81 9.27 -43.22
N ASN A 440 2.00 8.71 -43.47
CA ASN A 440 2.21 7.45 -44.20
C ASN A 440 2.78 6.33 -43.32
N ASP A 441 2.94 6.56 -42.00
CA ASP A 441 3.48 5.60 -41.04
C ASP A 441 2.52 5.50 -39.85
N ALA A 442 1.67 4.49 -39.88
CA ALA A 442 0.67 4.23 -38.84
C ALA A 442 1.26 3.64 -37.55
N ASN A 443 2.58 3.35 -37.52
CA ASN A 443 3.21 2.91 -36.28
C ASN A 443 3.19 4.05 -35.26
N PRO A 444 2.88 3.77 -33.99
CA PRO A 444 2.87 4.79 -32.96
C PRO A 444 4.28 5.35 -32.71
N ILE A 445 4.32 6.59 -32.25
CA ILE A 445 5.52 7.20 -31.69
C ILE A 445 5.84 6.44 -30.39
N GLU A 446 7.01 5.81 -30.35
CA GLU A 446 7.53 5.15 -29.15
C GLU A 446 8.74 5.96 -28.69
N LEU A 447 8.69 6.42 -27.45
CA LEU A 447 9.78 7.14 -26.80
C LEU A 447 10.41 6.24 -25.76
N ARG A 448 11.69 6.47 -25.44
CA ARG A 448 12.37 5.85 -24.31
C ARG A 448 12.72 6.94 -23.30
N PRO A 449 13.00 6.58 -22.04
CA PRO A 449 13.40 7.56 -21.03
C PRO A 449 14.57 8.46 -21.48
N GLN A 450 15.55 7.92 -22.22
CA GLN A 450 16.69 8.70 -22.72
C GLN A 450 16.35 9.62 -23.91
N ASP A 451 15.22 9.41 -24.58
CA ASP A 451 14.73 10.30 -25.65
C ASP A 451 14.05 11.55 -25.05
N ILE A 452 13.81 11.58 -23.74
CA ILE A 452 13.24 12.70 -22.98
C ILE A 452 14.32 13.33 -22.08
N ASP A 453 14.99 12.53 -21.25
CA ASP A 453 16.01 13.00 -20.31
C ASP A 453 17.40 12.39 -20.60
N PRO A 454 18.37 13.21 -21.05
CA PRO A 454 19.71 12.74 -21.37
C PRO A 454 20.53 12.31 -20.13
N ALA A 455 20.06 12.60 -18.91
CA ALA A 455 20.73 12.18 -17.67
C ALA A 455 20.52 10.69 -17.37
N ILE A 456 19.47 10.07 -17.91
CA ILE A 456 19.13 8.67 -17.65
C ILE A 456 20.11 7.75 -18.39
N ARG A 457 20.72 6.82 -17.64
CA ARG A 457 21.61 5.78 -18.17
C ARG A 457 21.10 4.40 -17.77
N LEU A 458 20.44 3.72 -18.69
CA LEU A 458 20.00 2.34 -18.48
C LEU A 458 21.18 1.37 -18.61
N ALA A 459 21.28 0.40 -17.71
CA ALA A 459 22.25 -0.69 -17.75
C ALA A 459 21.50 -2.04 -17.70
N GLY A 460 21.56 -2.83 -18.78
CA GLY A 460 20.88 -4.13 -18.86
C GLY A 460 20.17 -4.36 -20.19
N ARG A 461 19.33 -5.40 -20.26
CA ARG A 461 18.42 -5.66 -21.38
C ARG A 461 16.98 -5.48 -20.89
N GLY A 462 16.25 -4.57 -21.51
CA GLY A 462 14.89 -4.19 -21.16
C GLY A 462 14.71 -2.69 -21.31
N GLU A 463 14.55 -2.21 -22.55
CA GLU A 463 14.06 -0.86 -22.79
C GLU A 463 12.54 -0.96 -22.91
N GLU A 464 11.81 -0.49 -21.91
CA GLU A 464 10.37 -0.31 -22.03
C GLU A 464 10.08 1.08 -22.64
N PRO A 465 9.10 1.19 -23.55
CA PRO A 465 8.67 2.49 -24.04
C PRO A 465 8.12 3.35 -22.91
N GLU A 466 8.52 4.62 -22.89
CA GLU A 466 8.00 5.64 -21.99
C GLU A 466 6.67 6.18 -22.57
N PRO A 467 5.53 6.00 -21.88
CA PRO A 467 4.25 6.51 -22.34
C PRO A 467 4.21 8.04 -22.27
N VAL A 468 3.65 8.69 -23.30
CA VAL A 468 3.43 10.13 -23.33
C VAL A 468 1.98 10.41 -23.70
N LEU A 469 1.41 11.42 -23.05
CA LEU A 469 0.05 11.88 -23.31
C LEU A 469 0.08 13.13 -24.21
N PHE A 470 -0.38 12.98 -25.45
CA PHE A 470 -0.52 14.05 -26.42
C PHE A 470 -1.87 14.72 -26.24
N ILE A 471 -1.88 16.00 -25.84
CA ILE A 471 -3.10 16.77 -25.56
C ILE A 471 -3.28 17.86 -26.61
N THR A 472 -4.51 18.06 -27.08
CA THR A 472 -4.87 19.14 -28.02
C THR A 472 -6.13 19.85 -27.54
N LEU A 473 -5.99 21.13 -27.21
CA LEU A 473 -7.10 22.05 -26.96
C LEU A 473 -7.51 22.71 -28.28
N HIS A 474 -8.73 22.45 -28.74
CA HIS A 474 -9.15 22.82 -30.08
C HIS A 474 -9.57 24.30 -30.20
N ALA A 475 -9.71 24.75 -31.43
CA ALA A 475 -10.35 26.04 -31.72
C ALA A 475 -11.81 26.05 -31.20
N ASP A 476 -12.28 27.23 -30.83
CA ASP A 476 -13.68 27.49 -30.45
C ASP A 476 -14.71 27.03 -31.50
N THR A 477 -14.31 27.02 -32.77
CA THR A 477 -15.12 26.57 -33.90
C THR A 477 -15.20 25.05 -34.05
N ALA A 478 -14.38 24.26 -33.35
CA ALA A 478 -14.40 22.80 -33.44
C ALA A 478 -15.58 22.22 -32.64
N GLY A 479 -16.47 21.47 -33.31
CA GLY A 479 -17.61 20.81 -32.68
C GLY A 479 -17.38 19.34 -32.29
N GLY A 480 -16.21 18.76 -32.53
CA GLY A 480 -15.95 17.36 -32.12
C GLY A 480 -16.53 16.27 -33.02
N ILE A 481 -17.56 16.56 -33.83
CA ILE A 481 -18.10 15.59 -34.80
C ILE A 481 -17.37 15.72 -36.14
N VAL A 482 -16.71 14.64 -36.56
CA VAL A 482 -15.91 14.62 -37.80
C VAL A 482 -16.31 13.50 -38.75
N GLN A 483 -16.00 13.69 -40.03
CA GLN A 483 -16.04 12.67 -41.07
C GLN A 483 -14.81 11.74 -40.97
N ARG A 484 -14.83 10.62 -41.71
CA ARG A 484 -13.67 9.68 -41.80
C ARG A 484 -12.37 10.32 -42.34
N ASN A 485 -12.47 11.48 -42.98
CA ASN A 485 -11.31 12.25 -43.45
C ASN A 485 -10.94 13.41 -42.49
N ASN A 486 -11.43 13.37 -41.25
CA ASN A 486 -11.27 14.40 -40.22
C ASN A 486 -11.89 15.77 -40.56
N ALA A 487 -12.74 15.86 -41.59
CA ALA A 487 -13.49 17.08 -41.87
C ALA A 487 -14.64 17.24 -40.86
N SER A 488 -14.74 18.40 -40.21
CA SER A 488 -15.82 18.67 -39.26
C SER A 488 -17.20 18.58 -39.93
N ARG A 489 -18.13 17.85 -39.28
CA ARG A 489 -19.57 17.83 -39.60
C ARG A 489 -20.37 18.85 -38.81
N TRP A 490 -19.77 19.39 -37.74
CA TRP A 490 -20.38 20.37 -36.87
C TRP A 490 -19.33 21.40 -36.47
N SER A 491 -19.52 22.62 -36.96
CA SER A 491 -18.69 23.77 -36.58
C SER A 491 -19.48 24.73 -35.71
N GLN A 492 -18.86 25.19 -34.63
CA GLN A 492 -19.45 26.18 -33.75
C GLN A 492 -19.17 27.61 -34.25
N PRO A 493 -20.01 28.61 -33.90
CA PRO A 493 -19.72 30.00 -34.19
C PRO A 493 -18.43 30.47 -33.51
N ARG A 494 -17.65 31.28 -34.21
CA ARG A 494 -16.44 31.91 -33.66
C ARG A 494 -16.81 32.86 -32.52
N ARG A 495 -16.04 32.83 -31.44
CA ARG A 495 -16.14 33.66 -30.23
C ARG A 495 -14.87 34.48 -30.07
N ASP A 496 -14.82 35.60 -30.79
CA ASP A 496 -13.67 36.50 -30.75
C ASP A 496 -13.41 37.06 -29.35
N PHE A 497 -12.14 37.07 -28.95
CA PHE A 497 -11.66 37.59 -27.65
C PHE A 497 -12.26 36.91 -26.41
N ALA A 498 -12.92 35.77 -26.58
CA ALA A 498 -13.37 34.94 -25.47
C ALA A 498 -12.25 33.97 -25.04
N PRO A 499 -12.13 33.64 -23.74
CA PRO A 499 -11.25 32.58 -23.30
C PRO A 499 -11.78 31.22 -23.80
N ARG A 500 -10.92 30.20 -23.73
CA ARG A 500 -11.27 28.82 -24.07
C ARG A 500 -10.81 27.92 -22.96
N TRP A 501 -11.64 26.95 -22.56
CA TRP A 501 -11.28 25.99 -21.53
C TRP A 501 -11.87 24.61 -21.84
N ARG A 502 -11.24 23.57 -21.29
CA ARG A 502 -11.79 22.23 -21.24
C ARG A 502 -11.02 21.41 -20.22
N SER A 503 -11.72 20.59 -19.45
CA SER A 503 -11.10 19.80 -18.39
C SER A 503 -11.05 18.31 -18.72
N MET A 504 -10.01 17.65 -18.22
CA MET A 504 -9.89 16.20 -18.16
C MET A 504 -9.52 15.80 -16.74
N VAL A 505 -9.98 14.63 -16.31
CA VAL A 505 -9.81 14.15 -14.93
C VAL A 505 -9.35 12.70 -14.94
N THR A 506 -8.57 12.34 -13.93
CA THR A 506 -8.19 10.96 -13.66
C THR A 506 -8.33 10.67 -12.17
N ALA A 507 -8.83 9.48 -11.84
CA ALA A 507 -8.82 8.98 -10.47
C ALA A 507 -7.40 8.50 -10.13
N LEU A 508 -6.78 9.13 -9.12
CA LEU A 508 -5.51 8.66 -8.56
C LEU A 508 -5.75 7.52 -7.56
N SER A 509 -6.86 7.60 -6.83
CA SER A 509 -7.33 6.58 -5.90
C SER A 509 -8.80 6.81 -5.57
N SER A 510 -9.62 5.77 -5.70
CA SER A 510 -11.01 5.80 -5.22
C SER A 510 -11.08 6.06 -3.70
N THR A 511 -10.04 5.65 -2.98
CA THR A 511 -9.98 5.71 -1.52
C THR A 511 -9.31 6.98 -0.99
N GLY A 512 -8.47 7.59 -1.82
CA GLY A 512 -7.61 8.71 -1.46
C GLY A 512 -6.18 8.28 -1.19
N LEU A 513 -5.25 9.14 -1.61
CA LEU A 513 -3.81 9.01 -1.43
C LEU A 513 -3.32 10.07 -0.46
N ASP A 514 -2.26 9.72 0.25
CA ASP A 514 -1.58 10.66 1.11
C ASP A 514 -0.32 11.23 0.46
N LEU A 515 -0.45 12.47 0.00
CA LEU A 515 0.60 13.24 -0.65
C LEU A 515 1.36 14.15 0.33
N THR A 516 1.24 13.95 1.64
CA THR A 516 1.94 14.83 2.61
C THR A 516 3.45 14.59 2.68
N ARG A 517 3.94 13.47 2.14
CA ARG A 517 5.36 13.17 1.99
C ARG A 517 5.91 13.60 0.64
N ASP A 518 5.06 13.67 -0.38
CA ASP A 518 5.41 14.18 -1.69
C ASP A 518 5.70 15.68 -1.63
N GLU A 519 6.84 16.07 -2.20
CA GLU A 519 7.25 17.47 -2.23
C GLU A 519 6.82 18.15 -3.52
N PHE A 520 6.83 17.42 -4.63
CA PHE A 520 6.66 17.99 -5.96
C PHE A 520 5.75 17.15 -6.85
N LEU A 521 4.95 17.84 -7.66
CA LEU A 521 4.41 17.29 -8.90
C LEU A 521 5.38 17.66 -10.04
N GLU A 522 5.91 16.65 -10.72
CA GLU A 522 6.84 16.82 -11.84
C GLU A 522 6.26 16.28 -13.13
N PHE A 523 6.50 16.99 -14.23
CA PHE A 523 6.17 16.50 -15.57
C PHE A 523 7.06 17.14 -16.64
N TRP A 524 7.24 16.38 -17.72
CA TRP A 524 7.94 16.83 -18.91
C TRP A 524 6.93 17.35 -19.94
N VAL A 525 7.20 18.50 -20.53
CA VAL A 525 6.40 19.07 -21.63
C VAL A 525 7.26 19.10 -22.89
N PHE A 526 6.71 18.56 -23.99
CA PHE A 526 7.33 18.63 -25.30
C PHE A 526 6.96 19.95 -26.00
N GLN A 527 7.98 20.69 -26.45
CA GLN A 527 7.83 21.91 -27.22
C GLN A 527 8.18 21.61 -28.68
N PRO A 528 7.20 21.46 -29.59
CA PRO A 528 7.46 21.15 -30.99
C PRO A 528 8.00 22.36 -31.77
N ILE A 529 8.54 22.12 -32.97
CA ILE A 529 9.01 23.18 -33.86
C ILE A 529 7.80 23.91 -34.47
N GLY A 530 7.74 25.24 -34.30
CA GLY A 530 6.84 26.12 -35.03
C GLY A 530 5.56 26.50 -34.31
N GLU A 531 5.00 25.59 -33.50
CA GLU A 531 3.80 25.81 -32.67
C GLU A 531 4.10 25.39 -31.23
N PRO A 532 4.93 26.15 -30.49
CA PRO A 532 5.33 25.74 -29.14
C PRO A 532 4.09 25.64 -28.24
N SER A 533 4.13 24.74 -27.25
CA SER A 533 2.99 24.49 -26.37
C SER A 533 2.66 25.67 -25.44
N ASP A 534 3.52 26.70 -25.42
CA ASP A 534 3.29 27.99 -24.77
C ASP A 534 2.72 29.08 -25.71
N SER A 535 2.51 28.75 -26.99
CA SER A 535 1.92 29.68 -27.95
C SER A 535 0.47 30.01 -27.57
N ALA A 536 0.09 31.29 -27.75
CA ALA A 536 -1.24 31.82 -27.41
C ALA A 536 -1.60 31.94 -25.91
N GLY A 537 -0.63 31.89 -24.98
CA GLY A 537 -0.88 32.21 -23.57
C GLY A 537 -1.60 31.11 -22.80
N VAL A 538 -1.35 29.85 -23.15
CA VAL A 538 -1.92 28.67 -22.48
C VAL A 538 -1.52 28.65 -21.00
N ARG A 539 -2.49 28.32 -20.15
CA ARG A 539 -2.31 28.04 -18.71
C ARG A 539 -2.75 26.60 -18.48
N LEU A 540 -1.94 25.81 -17.80
CA LEU A 540 -2.35 24.51 -17.29
C LEU A 540 -2.83 24.70 -15.85
N VAL A 541 -4.08 24.38 -15.58
CA VAL A 541 -4.63 24.40 -14.22
C VAL A 541 -4.69 22.97 -13.71
N VAL A 542 -3.92 22.67 -12.67
CA VAL A 542 -3.89 21.36 -12.04
C VAL A 542 -4.57 21.43 -10.68
N ASP A 543 -5.62 20.66 -10.50
CA ASP A 543 -6.34 20.51 -9.25
C ASP A 543 -6.09 19.11 -8.66
N LEU A 544 -5.65 19.06 -7.41
CA LEU A 544 -5.42 17.83 -6.65
C LEU A 544 -6.33 17.80 -5.41
N GLY A 545 -7.16 16.78 -5.27
CA GLY A 545 -8.01 16.60 -4.10
C GLY A 545 -9.25 15.77 -4.42
N THR A 546 -10.43 16.30 -4.04
CA THR A 546 -11.72 15.80 -4.52
C THR A 546 -12.36 16.79 -5.48
N VAL A 547 -12.60 16.35 -6.71
CA VAL A 547 -13.15 17.18 -7.81
C VAL A 547 -14.61 16.85 -8.05
N ASN A 548 -15.37 17.81 -8.58
CA ASN A 548 -16.76 17.61 -8.96
C ASN A 548 -16.84 16.63 -10.14
N GLU A 549 -17.83 15.74 -10.11
CA GLU A 549 -18.08 14.70 -11.11
C GLU A 549 -18.99 15.16 -12.26
N ASP A 550 -19.68 16.29 -12.12
CA ASP A 550 -20.58 16.84 -13.14
C ASP A 550 -19.79 17.39 -14.34
N ALA A 551 -19.42 16.50 -15.27
CA ALA A 551 -18.69 16.89 -16.45
C ALA A 551 -19.62 17.62 -17.43
N VAL A 552 -19.05 18.59 -18.14
CA VAL A 552 -19.81 19.32 -19.15
C VAL A 552 -19.37 18.86 -20.52
N ALA A 553 -20.31 18.48 -21.38
CA ALA A 553 -20.04 18.24 -22.79
C ALA A 553 -20.83 19.17 -23.70
N VAL A 554 -20.31 19.36 -24.91
CA VAL A 554 -20.94 20.22 -25.92
C VAL A 554 -21.31 19.37 -27.12
N ALA A 555 -22.57 19.45 -27.53
CA ALA A 555 -23.12 18.72 -28.66
C ALA A 555 -23.99 19.65 -29.54
N PRO A 556 -24.24 19.31 -30.82
CA PRO A 556 -25.27 19.99 -31.61
C PRO A 556 -26.65 19.77 -30.96
N ASP A 557 -27.58 20.69 -31.15
CA ASP A 557 -28.98 20.50 -30.71
C ASP A 557 -29.89 20.00 -31.84
N THR A 558 -29.46 20.21 -33.08
CA THR A 558 -30.30 20.06 -34.27
C THR A 558 -29.52 19.34 -35.36
N PHE A 559 -30.20 18.51 -36.12
CA PHE A 559 -29.64 17.90 -37.32
C PHE A 559 -30.64 17.87 -38.48
N GLN A 560 -30.11 17.67 -39.68
CA GLN A 560 -30.90 17.43 -40.89
C GLN A 560 -30.24 16.34 -41.71
N VAL A 561 -31.03 15.34 -42.09
CA VAL A 561 -30.59 14.28 -43.01
C VAL A 561 -30.89 14.71 -44.45
N THR A 562 -29.85 14.79 -45.28
CA THR A 562 -29.96 15.06 -46.72
C THR A 562 -29.37 13.89 -47.49
N GLY A 563 -30.22 12.94 -47.90
CA GLY A 563 -29.77 11.72 -48.56
C GLY A 563 -28.99 10.82 -47.59
N ALA A 564 -27.70 10.61 -47.86
CA ALA A 564 -26.81 9.81 -47.00
C ALA A 564 -25.97 10.65 -46.02
N ASP A 565 -26.08 11.99 -46.08
CA ASP A 565 -25.33 12.91 -45.25
C ASP A 565 -26.20 13.52 -44.15
N THR A 566 -25.61 13.69 -42.98
CA THR A 566 -26.22 14.37 -41.84
C THR A 566 -25.46 15.66 -41.56
N LEU A 567 -26.17 16.78 -41.58
CA LEU A 567 -25.65 18.08 -41.17
C LEU A 567 -26.10 18.38 -39.74
N PHE A 568 -25.18 18.81 -38.90
CA PHE A 568 -25.44 19.16 -37.51
C PHE A 568 -25.32 20.67 -37.31
N THR A 569 -26.22 21.25 -36.53
CA THR A 569 -26.27 22.68 -36.22
C THR A 569 -26.72 22.94 -34.78
N GLY A 570 -26.65 24.20 -34.36
CA GLY A 570 -27.00 24.62 -33.01
C GLY A 570 -26.03 24.11 -31.95
N ARG A 571 -26.38 24.25 -30.67
CA ARG A 571 -25.51 23.94 -29.54
C ARG A 571 -26.33 23.67 -28.28
N GLN A 572 -26.02 22.56 -27.62
CA GLN A 572 -26.52 22.21 -26.29
C GLN A 572 -25.38 21.77 -25.37
N TYR A 573 -25.69 21.74 -24.07
CA TYR A 573 -24.81 21.22 -23.02
C TYR A 573 -25.40 19.90 -22.53
N VAL A 574 -24.57 18.86 -22.54
CA VAL A 574 -24.95 17.50 -22.14
C VAL A 574 -24.19 17.13 -20.87
N GLY A 575 -24.82 16.31 -20.00
CA GLY A 575 -24.26 15.84 -18.73
C GLY A 575 -24.73 16.61 -17.50
N LEU A 576 -24.94 17.93 -17.64
CA LEU A 576 -25.16 18.83 -16.49
C LEU A 576 -26.27 18.38 -15.52
N GLY A 577 -25.88 18.12 -14.28
CA GLY A 577 -26.78 17.75 -13.18
C GLY A 577 -27.26 16.30 -13.22
N ARG A 578 -26.60 15.43 -13.99
CA ARG A 578 -26.87 13.99 -14.07
C ARG A 578 -25.56 13.22 -13.98
N LEU A 579 -25.56 12.06 -13.33
CA LEU A 579 -24.46 11.11 -13.42
C LEU A 579 -24.50 10.41 -14.79
N ASP A 580 -23.54 10.71 -15.66
CA ASP A 580 -23.36 9.97 -16.90
C ASP A 580 -22.40 8.80 -16.68
N THR A 581 -22.91 7.57 -16.74
CA THR A 581 -22.09 6.37 -16.56
C THR A 581 -22.62 5.18 -17.35
N GLU A 582 -21.70 4.40 -17.92
CA GLU A 582 -21.99 3.06 -18.47
C GLU A 582 -21.87 1.96 -17.42
N ARG A 583 -21.51 2.31 -16.19
CA ARG A 583 -21.49 1.38 -15.05
C ARG A 583 -22.92 1.00 -14.71
N SER A 584 -23.22 -0.29 -14.69
CA SER A 584 -24.54 -0.75 -14.24
C SER A 584 -24.76 -0.50 -12.75
N GLU A 585 -26.03 -0.55 -12.31
CA GLU A 585 -26.43 -0.40 -10.90
C GLU A 585 -25.74 -1.40 -9.94
N ILE A 586 -25.24 -2.52 -10.45
CA ILE A 586 -24.52 -3.55 -9.69
C ILE A 586 -23.00 -3.43 -9.81
N GLY A 587 -22.49 -2.34 -10.42
CA GLY A 587 -21.06 -2.05 -10.58
C GLY A 587 -20.35 -2.85 -11.67
N ILE A 588 -21.09 -3.57 -12.52
CA ILE A 588 -20.54 -4.38 -13.61
C ILE A 588 -20.62 -3.61 -14.92
N PHE A 589 -19.58 -3.71 -15.75
CA PHE A 589 -19.56 -3.21 -17.12
C PHE A 589 -19.42 -4.38 -18.11
N ASN A 590 -20.32 -4.45 -19.08
CA ASN A 590 -20.28 -5.36 -20.21
C ASN A 590 -20.21 -4.58 -21.52
N ALA A 591 -19.02 -4.50 -22.10
CA ALA A 591 -18.74 -3.80 -23.36
C ALA A 591 -19.65 -4.19 -24.55
N ALA A 592 -20.30 -5.36 -24.53
CA ALA A 592 -21.22 -5.74 -25.61
C ALA A 592 -22.61 -5.09 -25.52
N VAL A 593 -22.99 -4.59 -24.34
CA VAL A 593 -24.35 -4.11 -24.04
C VAL A 593 -24.33 -2.69 -23.48
N ASP A 594 -23.37 -2.40 -22.60
CA ASP A 594 -23.32 -1.17 -21.80
C ASP A 594 -22.51 -0.06 -22.49
N ASP A 595 -21.67 -0.40 -23.47
CA ASP A 595 -20.83 0.55 -24.23
C ASP A 595 -21.65 1.28 -25.32
N ILE A 596 -22.38 2.29 -24.86
CA ILE A 596 -23.43 3.01 -25.57
C ILE A 596 -23.10 4.50 -25.77
N GLY A 597 -21.99 4.95 -25.21
CA GLY A 597 -21.50 6.30 -25.14
C GLY A 597 -22.14 7.13 -24.04
N ILE A 598 -21.35 8.05 -23.49
CA ILE A 598 -21.76 9.06 -22.50
C ILE A 598 -21.63 10.48 -23.07
N LEU A 599 -22.20 11.47 -22.38
CA LEU A 599 -21.95 12.88 -22.67
C LEU A 599 -22.22 13.26 -24.14
N SER A 600 -21.27 13.91 -24.82
CA SER A 600 -21.44 14.40 -26.20
C SER A 600 -21.65 13.29 -27.22
N ASP A 601 -21.33 12.04 -26.90
CA ASP A 601 -21.49 10.94 -27.86
C ASP A 601 -22.94 10.43 -27.91
N ARG A 602 -23.71 10.72 -26.87
CA ARG A 602 -25.14 10.39 -26.74
C ARG A 602 -25.92 11.52 -26.06
N PRO A 603 -26.24 12.61 -26.78
CA PRO A 603 -27.13 13.65 -26.25
C PRO A 603 -28.52 13.09 -25.95
N ASP A 604 -29.12 13.54 -24.85
CA ASP A 604 -30.44 13.07 -24.40
C ASP A 604 -31.56 13.36 -25.39
N GLN A 605 -31.47 14.51 -26.07
CA GLN A 605 -32.48 14.98 -27.00
C GLN A 605 -31.83 15.71 -28.17
N MET A 606 -32.31 15.40 -29.38
CA MET A 606 -31.90 16.05 -30.62
C MET A 606 -33.14 16.46 -31.41
N PHE A 607 -33.05 17.55 -32.18
CA PHE A 607 -34.15 17.98 -33.05
C PHE A 607 -33.81 17.71 -34.52
N GLU A 608 -34.63 16.92 -35.21
CA GLU A 608 -34.54 16.81 -36.66
C GLU A 608 -35.36 17.93 -37.33
N LEU A 609 -34.70 18.72 -38.18
CA LEU A 609 -35.33 19.83 -38.89
C LEU A 609 -36.50 19.33 -39.76
N GLY A 610 -37.71 19.75 -39.40
CA GLY A 610 -38.94 19.41 -40.10
C GLY A 610 -39.65 18.15 -39.61
N VAL A 611 -39.07 17.40 -38.66
CA VAL A 611 -39.68 16.21 -38.04
C VAL A 611 -40.05 16.48 -36.59
N GLY A 612 -39.14 17.06 -35.80
CA GLY A 612 -39.35 17.34 -34.37
C GLY A 612 -38.31 16.67 -33.48
N PRO A 613 -38.57 16.54 -32.18
CA PRO A 613 -37.64 15.94 -31.24
C PRO A 613 -37.50 14.44 -31.50
N ILE A 614 -36.26 13.99 -31.56
CA ILE A 614 -35.86 12.59 -31.55
C ILE A 614 -35.16 12.38 -30.20
N GLY A 615 -35.32 11.16 -29.67
CA GLY A 615 -34.61 10.76 -28.46
C GLY A 615 -33.10 10.65 -28.71
N GLU A 616 -32.48 9.71 -28.03
CA GLU A 616 -31.03 9.56 -28.03
C GLU A 616 -30.52 9.21 -29.44
N LEU A 617 -29.63 10.05 -29.96
CA LEU A 617 -28.94 9.85 -31.23
C LEU A 617 -27.45 9.73 -30.95
N SER A 618 -26.87 8.58 -31.31
CA SER A 618 -25.42 8.41 -31.21
C SER A 618 -24.71 9.29 -32.24
N LEU A 619 -23.85 10.19 -31.76
CA LEU A 619 -23.10 11.13 -32.61
C LEU A 619 -21.79 10.55 -33.12
N CYS A 620 -21.28 9.53 -32.44
CA CYS A 620 -20.15 8.72 -32.87
C CYS A 620 -20.42 7.23 -32.61
N SER A 621 -19.60 6.37 -33.18
CA SER A 621 -19.59 4.94 -32.88
C SER A 621 -18.25 4.36 -33.29
N ARG A 622 -17.74 3.46 -32.47
CA ARG A 622 -16.63 2.57 -32.80
C ARG A 622 -17.15 1.16 -33.01
N GLU A 623 -16.36 0.38 -33.73
CA GLU A 623 -16.56 -1.06 -33.85
C GLU A 623 -15.46 -1.74 -33.05
N LEU A 624 -15.85 -2.59 -32.10
CA LEU A 624 -14.91 -3.43 -31.36
C LEU A 624 -14.13 -4.29 -32.38
N ALA A 625 -12.83 -4.03 -32.47
CA ALA A 625 -11.94 -4.69 -33.42
C ALA A 625 -10.77 -5.35 -32.68
N SER A 626 -10.16 -6.36 -33.30
CA SER A 626 -8.93 -6.98 -32.79
C SER A 626 -7.68 -6.11 -32.96
N THR A 627 -7.81 -4.92 -33.54
CA THR A 627 -6.74 -3.97 -33.79
C THR A 627 -7.07 -2.65 -33.11
N VAL A 628 -6.14 -2.14 -32.30
CA VAL A 628 -6.28 -0.83 -31.66
C VAL A 628 -6.24 0.26 -32.73
N PRO A 629 -7.28 1.12 -32.85
CA PRO A 629 -7.27 2.20 -33.81
C PRO A 629 -6.25 3.27 -33.39
N VAL A 630 -5.40 3.68 -34.34
CA VAL A 630 -4.42 4.76 -34.16
C VAL A 630 -4.93 5.99 -34.88
N PHE A 631 -5.00 7.11 -34.17
CA PHE A 631 -5.52 8.37 -34.69
C PHE A 631 -4.40 9.40 -34.84
N PRO A 632 -4.40 10.24 -35.89
CA PRO A 632 -3.52 11.41 -35.96
C PRO A 632 -3.60 12.26 -34.69
N TRP A 633 -2.52 12.96 -34.35
CA TRP A 633 -2.51 13.87 -33.19
C TRP A 633 -3.58 14.95 -33.36
N GLY A 634 -4.49 15.05 -32.39
CA GLY A 634 -5.58 16.02 -32.35
C GLY A 634 -6.83 15.57 -33.12
N ASP A 635 -6.92 14.31 -33.56
CA ASP A 635 -8.13 13.83 -34.22
C ASP A 635 -9.32 13.80 -33.24
N LEU A 636 -10.39 14.52 -33.57
CA LEU A 636 -11.58 14.65 -32.72
C LEU A 636 -12.34 13.32 -32.56
N SER A 637 -12.21 12.39 -33.51
CA SER A 637 -12.81 11.05 -33.39
C SER A 637 -12.07 10.14 -32.40
N SER A 638 -10.90 10.56 -31.92
CA SER A 638 -10.09 9.81 -30.96
C SER A 638 -10.75 9.68 -29.59
N ARG A 639 -11.75 10.49 -29.24
CA ARG A 639 -12.45 10.47 -27.93
C ARG A 639 -13.88 9.92 -27.98
N CYS A 640 -14.27 9.24 -29.06
CA CYS A 640 -15.55 8.54 -29.09
C CYS A 640 -15.57 7.42 -28.04
N THR A 641 -16.47 7.55 -27.06
CA THR A 641 -16.74 6.61 -25.96
C THR A 641 -17.48 5.39 -26.49
N ARG A 642 -18.58 5.60 -27.22
CA ARG A 642 -19.40 4.53 -27.77
C ARG A 642 -18.63 3.52 -28.64
N GLY A 643 -18.67 2.26 -28.25
CA GLY A 643 -18.06 1.10 -28.91
C GLY A 643 -16.55 0.99 -28.70
N ASN A 644 -15.96 1.71 -27.75
CA ASN A 644 -14.52 1.70 -27.50
C ASN A 644 -14.04 0.48 -26.67
N GLY A 645 -14.97 -0.26 -26.05
CA GLY A 645 -14.73 -1.44 -25.21
C GLY A 645 -14.27 -1.15 -23.78
N LEU A 646 -14.32 0.10 -23.34
CA LEU A 646 -13.88 0.58 -22.04
C LEU A 646 -15.09 1.11 -21.26
N LEU A 647 -15.02 1.05 -19.93
CA LEU A 647 -16.02 1.70 -19.10
C LEU A 647 -15.79 3.21 -19.16
N ASP A 648 -16.78 3.94 -19.65
CA ASP A 648 -16.79 5.41 -19.57
C ASP A 648 -17.76 5.85 -18.46
N THR A 649 -17.28 6.71 -17.55
CA THR A 649 -18.07 7.11 -16.38
C THR A 649 -17.70 8.51 -15.89
N GLU A 650 -18.66 9.20 -15.26
CA GLU A 650 -18.40 10.39 -14.43
C GLU A 650 -18.29 10.04 -12.93
N ASP A 651 -18.71 8.82 -12.55
CA ASP A 651 -18.58 8.27 -11.20
C ASP A 651 -17.11 7.93 -10.89
N LEU A 652 -16.36 8.93 -10.39
CA LEU A 652 -14.90 8.88 -10.20
C LEU A 652 -14.51 8.07 -8.96
N ASP A 653 -15.38 7.98 -7.95
CA ASP A 653 -15.13 7.19 -6.74
C ASP A 653 -15.92 5.87 -6.67
N GLY A 654 -16.84 5.65 -7.60
CA GLY A 654 -17.51 4.38 -7.82
C GLY A 654 -18.74 4.16 -6.93
N ASP A 655 -19.27 5.22 -6.32
CA ASP A 655 -20.39 5.15 -5.39
C ASP A 655 -21.78 5.25 -6.07
N GLN A 656 -21.79 5.42 -7.40
CA GLN A 656 -22.97 5.62 -8.25
C GLN A 656 -23.82 6.85 -7.90
N LEU A 657 -23.24 7.83 -7.23
CA LEU A 657 -23.88 9.11 -6.96
C LEU A 657 -23.19 10.17 -7.81
N LEU A 658 -23.97 11.18 -8.22
CA LEU A 658 -23.37 12.38 -8.78
C LEU A 658 -22.87 13.25 -7.63
N ASN A 659 -21.55 13.35 -7.45
CA ASN A 659 -20.96 14.22 -6.45
C ASN A 659 -20.94 15.71 -6.87
N ALA A 660 -22.13 16.28 -7.11
CA ALA A 660 -22.32 17.63 -7.67
C ALA A 660 -23.18 18.60 -6.82
N GLU A 661 -23.56 18.27 -5.59
CA GLU A 661 -24.34 19.17 -4.69
C GLU A 661 -23.50 19.81 -3.55
N GLY A 662 -23.52 21.15 -3.43
CA GLY A 662 -22.89 21.89 -2.31
C GLY A 662 -21.49 22.51 -2.58
N THR A 663 -20.58 22.43 -1.60
CA THR A 663 -19.16 22.87 -1.71
C THR A 663 -18.36 21.80 -2.46
N ASN A 664 -18.58 21.73 -3.78
CA ASN A 664 -18.35 20.57 -4.64
C ASN A 664 -16.90 20.19 -4.97
N GLU A 665 -15.91 20.92 -4.47
CA GLU A 665 -14.51 20.62 -4.75
C GLU A 665 -13.67 20.91 -3.51
N ASN A 666 -12.92 19.92 -3.01
CA ASN A 666 -11.88 20.19 -2.03
C ASN A 666 -10.55 19.96 -2.72
N VAL A 667 -9.98 21.03 -3.30
CA VAL A 667 -8.76 20.92 -4.12
C VAL A 667 -7.66 21.92 -3.75
N PHE A 668 -6.43 21.46 -3.88
CA PHE A 668 -5.25 22.28 -4.02
C PHE A 668 -5.05 22.58 -5.50
N ARG A 669 -5.01 23.86 -5.85
CA ARG A 669 -4.85 24.32 -7.23
C ARG A 669 -3.46 24.86 -7.51
N TYR A 670 -2.92 24.46 -8.65
CA TYR A 670 -1.67 24.96 -9.21
C TYR A 670 -1.93 25.49 -10.62
N ILE A 671 -1.45 26.70 -10.91
CA ILE A 671 -1.59 27.36 -12.20
C ILE A 671 -0.20 27.45 -12.82
N VAL A 672 0.01 26.72 -13.91
CA VAL A 672 1.29 26.66 -14.63
C VAL A 672 1.18 27.50 -15.89
N ASP A 673 1.93 28.60 -15.92
CA ASP A 673 2.18 29.34 -17.14
C ASP A 673 3.35 28.70 -17.89
N LEU A 674 3.06 28.02 -19.00
CA LEU A 674 4.10 27.36 -19.81
C LEU A 674 5.03 28.35 -20.51
N ALA A 675 4.61 29.61 -20.70
CA ALA A 675 5.40 30.68 -21.30
C ALA A 675 6.31 31.37 -20.28
N ALA A 676 6.00 31.25 -18.98
CA ALA A 676 6.83 31.79 -17.91
C ALA A 676 7.84 30.74 -17.42
N ASP A 677 8.93 31.23 -16.84
CA ASP A 677 9.93 30.37 -16.18
C ASP A 677 9.45 29.88 -14.80
N SER A 678 8.20 30.15 -14.41
CA SER A 678 7.62 29.63 -13.16
C SER A 678 7.55 28.10 -13.22
N PHE A 679 8.10 27.44 -12.20
CA PHE A 679 8.22 25.98 -12.09
C PHE A 679 9.15 25.30 -13.11
N PHE A 680 9.71 26.02 -14.08
CA PHE A 680 10.69 25.47 -15.02
C PHE A 680 11.99 25.09 -14.29
N VAL A 681 12.48 23.88 -14.55
CA VAL A 681 13.72 23.37 -13.93
C VAL A 681 14.86 23.32 -14.94
N ARG A 682 14.68 22.58 -16.04
CA ARG A 682 15.71 22.35 -17.06
C ARG A 682 15.13 21.84 -18.37
N GLU A 683 15.95 21.91 -19.40
CA GLU A 683 15.69 21.24 -20.67
C GLU A 683 16.20 19.79 -20.65
N GLY A 684 15.52 18.94 -21.42
CA GLY A 684 15.86 17.56 -21.69
C GLY A 684 16.49 17.42 -23.07
N VAL A 685 16.10 16.38 -23.81
CA VAL A 685 16.57 16.16 -25.18
C VAL A 685 16.07 17.26 -26.11
N ARG A 686 16.96 17.70 -27.01
CA ARG A 686 16.70 18.71 -28.04
C ARG A 686 16.90 18.09 -29.43
N SER A 687 15.95 18.33 -30.34
CA SER A 687 16.09 17.91 -31.73
C SER A 687 17.16 18.71 -32.46
N PRO A 688 17.71 18.22 -33.59
CA PRO A 688 18.46 19.07 -34.51
C PRO A 688 17.62 20.29 -34.94
N PRO A 689 18.25 21.46 -35.15
CA PRO A 689 17.54 22.65 -35.60
C PRO A 689 17.03 22.51 -37.03
N ASP A 690 15.87 23.11 -37.32
CA ASP A 690 15.35 23.27 -38.66
C ASP A 690 16.13 24.32 -39.47
N ALA A 691 15.73 24.54 -40.72
CA ALA A 691 16.37 25.52 -41.61
C ALA A 691 16.28 26.97 -41.09
N GLN A 692 15.39 27.24 -40.13
CA GLN A 692 15.21 28.53 -39.47
C GLN A 692 15.91 28.59 -38.09
N GLY A 693 16.65 27.55 -37.71
CA GLY A 693 17.38 27.48 -36.44
C GLY A 693 16.51 27.08 -35.24
N ARG A 694 15.26 26.66 -35.44
CA ARG A 694 14.32 26.28 -34.38
C ARG A 694 14.47 24.79 -34.08
N SER A 695 14.38 24.39 -32.82
CA SER A 695 14.48 22.98 -32.41
C SER A 695 13.31 22.62 -31.51
N ALA A 696 12.85 21.38 -31.58
CA ALA A 696 11.97 20.83 -30.57
C ALA A 696 12.75 20.53 -29.29
N VAL A 697 12.14 20.70 -28.12
CA VAL A 697 12.80 20.51 -26.84
C VAL A 697 11.84 19.98 -25.78
N TRP A 698 12.32 19.09 -24.93
CA TRP A 698 11.63 18.69 -23.70
C TRP A 698 11.97 19.65 -22.56
N LYS A 699 10.96 20.08 -21.79
CA LYS A 699 11.14 20.94 -20.62
C LYS A 699 10.55 20.27 -19.37
N LEU A 700 11.33 20.21 -18.30
CA LEU A 700 10.88 19.70 -16.99
C LEU A 700 10.28 20.84 -16.18
N TYR A 701 9.06 20.63 -15.70
CA TYR A 701 8.39 21.49 -14.73
C TYR A 701 8.26 20.76 -13.40
N ARG A 702 8.47 21.49 -12.30
CA ARG A 702 8.42 20.99 -10.92
C ARG A 702 7.60 21.94 -10.06
N ILE A 703 6.44 21.48 -9.63
CA ILE A 703 5.48 22.26 -8.85
C ILE A 703 5.57 21.84 -7.38
N PRO A 704 5.87 22.75 -6.45
CA PRO A 704 5.88 22.44 -5.02
C PRO A 704 4.46 22.24 -4.49
N LEU A 705 4.13 21.01 -4.06
CA LEU A 705 2.78 20.66 -3.60
C LEU A 705 2.34 21.47 -2.38
N ARG A 706 3.28 21.88 -1.52
CA ARG A 706 2.98 22.64 -0.30
C ARG A 706 2.66 24.12 -0.53
N SER A 707 2.80 24.61 -1.76
CA SER A 707 2.59 26.02 -2.11
C SER A 707 1.59 26.17 -3.25
N PRO A 708 0.32 25.75 -3.05
CA PRO A 708 -0.70 25.89 -4.07
C PRO A 708 -0.95 27.38 -4.37
N ASN A 709 -1.29 27.68 -5.62
CA ASN A 709 -1.78 29.00 -5.99
C ASN A 709 -3.09 29.31 -5.26
N GLN A 710 -3.94 28.29 -5.06
CA GLN A 710 -5.20 28.41 -4.33
C GLN A 710 -5.57 27.14 -3.55
N VAL A 711 -6.31 27.35 -2.46
CA VAL A 711 -6.95 26.29 -1.67
C VAL A 711 -8.44 26.50 -1.77
N VAL A 712 -9.16 25.56 -2.40
CA VAL A 712 -10.61 25.64 -2.60
C VAL A 712 -11.30 24.78 -1.55
N ASN A 713 -12.18 25.40 -0.75
CA ASN A 713 -12.85 24.78 0.41
C ASN A 713 -11.86 24.22 1.45
N THR A 714 -11.98 22.95 1.85
CA THR A 714 -11.18 22.33 2.92
C THR A 714 -10.52 21.02 2.47
N PRO A 715 -9.56 21.08 1.53
CA PRO A 715 -8.86 19.90 1.03
C PRO A 715 -7.89 19.31 2.06
N ASN A 716 -7.72 18.00 1.98
CA ASN A 716 -6.79 17.25 2.80
C ASN A 716 -5.75 16.57 1.91
N LEU A 717 -4.47 16.93 2.04
CA LEU A 717 -3.38 16.28 1.30
C LEU A 717 -3.26 14.78 1.61
N ARG A 718 -3.90 14.33 2.70
CA ARG A 718 -3.93 12.92 3.11
C ARG A 718 -5.02 12.09 2.43
N LEU A 719 -5.90 12.74 1.70
CA LEU A 719 -7.08 12.14 1.06
C LEU A 719 -7.28 12.71 -0.35
N VAL A 720 -6.20 12.73 -1.14
CA VAL A 720 -6.26 13.17 -2.53
C VAL A 720 -6.76 12.01 -3.39
N ARG A 721 -7.94 12.16 -4.00
CA ARG A 721 -8.57 11.08 -4.78
C ARG A 721 -8.37 11.25 -6.27
N GLN A 722 -8.48 12.49 -6.76
CA GLN A 722 -8.43 12.77 -8.19
C GLN A 722 -7.44 13.88 -8.52
N LEU A 723 -7.03 13.87 -9.79
CA LEU A 723 -6.28 14.94 -10.44
C LEU A 723 -7.08 15.43 -11.64
N ARG A 724 -7.43 16.72 -11.66
CA ARG A 724 -8.03 17.37 -12.82
C ARG A 724 -7.04 18.33 -13.47
N ILE A 725 -6.95 18.26 -14.79
CA ILE A 725 -6.22 19.21 -15.63
C ILE A 725 -7.23 20.03 -16.42
N THR A 726 -7.10 21.36 -16.43
CA THR A 726 -7.92 22.30 -17.23
C THR A 726 -7.07 23.23 -18.06
#